data_AF-A0AAE0X4I0-F1
#
_entry.id   AF-A0AAE0X4I0-F1
#
_cell.length_a   1.000
_cell.length_b   1.000
_cell.length_c   1.000
_cell.angle_alpha   90.00
_cell.angle_beta   90.00
_cell.angle_gamma   90.00
#
_symmetry.space_group_name_H-M   'P 1'
#
loop_
_entity.id
_entity.type
_entity.pdbx_description
1 polymer ?
#
loop_
_entity_poly.entity_id
_entity_poly.type
_entity_poly.pdbx_seq_one_letter_code
_entity_poly.pdbx_strand_id
1 'polypeptide(L)'
;MSLILSPPKLVLLAVHLAVRGDIQTLTALAARHGAILRKDLLLRILLTYLPETLQSTEYVDLVRHLDDGELPESDTAHIDCSAVEGLAEEDARRKVKKLQLLPLAFPYAPEEAADDTTTLFLLHRAYRVDEEAGLLDELPGLLKPFLDHSPCIRTLMISAILPLLRRNCEYHPQEPIAYTLSGFEQLPDRVAVNLLLSQTGVRDEDLPLIGRDLRGLIGPWLFNERRWKNKRRGLTASNSKASLDGSDEMDEGVCPGWEQFLQWLTAQASKSWRVAVSAIEQWDGPGDIDLGGWGTLWFNDREQAHLEQTYARAALASAYLIPEASVAALEGAYSIVAKIAGLLDQEPLAPLHESATTLPSLARHVTGPIASSKNATYMRNGLLDASNVLTSPTQTPTALLRALILSAFLLTKAGSPCTLRRAGELALLQDEREQKAEATKFIHVLTSNGPKTDDRLWATARQSILWLRDWGANDASTSSDPAKGIFGQLKREYLEVEILKGLLANQRYAMAREIYEDNPNRPLDTKLLQDTIFATAMTAYDNASNPNRTRGGLKKCDDILKAFPKTIESSMVSTHRIEALLQATHALSEYRLVLKQGEPFTPVVLRVHTDPISIIGKILEQNPKSYTRIHDLLDLGARMVQAGLTAHDKPGRHGVSITPEEEAQQRAAAAKRITAMCIDAALTEDDFETAYSYVVHRLASPAPTLLPPQSSTIATTTTPDDDYSWKAALQAGKYRRTARTLRPTHLGTASGNPGIRHLEQRIECLSTALRIAPSTTLQEILNAFRRAEEELDAAIKAEAEQEDAWDAAGDTIIHGAMPGGFTTTPTAATAHHHHHHNNKTTEAGAAAPPPPARRHQTEDAPMSLFDLSRASVLSAQRNLTALSSLQRSAAPAPARASLDQSVTSNSDGEDSGQPKRAQRKRDQLREAALGSLVSGVGWLISAPAPPPERRE
;
A
#
# COMPACT_ATOMS: atom_id res chain seq x y z
N MET A 1 45.60 43.96 90.82
CA MET A 1 45.80 42.62 91.42
C MET A 1 44.83 41.69 90.72
N SER A 2 45.33 40.80 89.89
CA SER A 2 44.51 39.80 89.19
C SER A 2 43.89 38.85 90.21
N LEU A 3 42.56 38.75 90.23
CA LEU A 3 41.86 37.72 90.97
C LEU A 3 42.31 36.36 90.42
N ILE A 4 43.12 35.63 91.19
CA ILE A 4 43.51 34.26 90.86
C ILE A 4 42.28 33.39 91.10
N LEU A 5 41.48 33.19 90.05
CA LEU A 5 40.32 32.29 90.10
C LEU A 5 40.78 30.83 90.28
N SER A 6 40.04 30.07 91.08
CA SER A 6 40.30 28.64 91.24
C SER A 6 39.90 27.83 90.00
N PRO A 7 40.48 26.63 89.76
CA PRO A 7 40.14 25.81 88.60
C PRO A 7 38.63 25.52 88.44
N PRO A 8 37.87 25.21 89.50
CA PRO A 8 36.42 25.04 89.38
C PRO A 8 35.67 26.31 88.94
N LYS A 9 36.10 27.49 89.41
CA LYS A 9 35.51 28.77 89.01
C LYS A 9 35.82 29.10 87.56
N LEU A 10 37.03 28.79 87.08
CA LEU A 10 37.41 28.95 85.67
C LEU A 10 36.57 28.09 84.74
N VAL A 11 36.30 26.83 85.10
CA VAL A 11 35.41 25.93 84.33
C VAL A 11 33.98 26.46 84.29
N LEU A 12 33.44 26.92 85.42
CA LEU A 12 32.09 27.50 85.47
C LEU A 12 31.98 28.81 84.68
N LEU A 13 33.03 29.62 84.68
CA LEU A 13 33.10 30.84 83.88
C LEU A 13 33.14 30.52 82.38
N ALA A 14 33.94 29.52 81.98
CA ALA A 14 33.97 29.05 80.59
C ALA A 14 32.60 28.53 80.12
N VAL A 15 31.88 27.77 80.98
CA VAL A 15 30.51 27.35 80.71
C VAL A 15 29.56 28.55 80.58
N HIS A 16 29.64 29.53 81.48
CA HIS A 16 28.80 30.72 81.40
C HIS A 16 29.00 31.49 80.09
N LEU A 17 30.25 31.65 79.65
CA LEU A 17 30.58 32.32 78.39
C LEU A 17 30.10 31.51 77.17
N ALA A 18 30.25 30.18 77.19
CA ALA A 18 29.74 29.30 76.14
C ALA A 18 28.21 29.37 76.01
N VAL A 19 27.46 29.36 77.12
CA VAL A 19 25.99 29.51 77.11
C VAL A 19 25.54 30.83 76.48
N ARG A 20 26.33 31.89 76.66
CA ARG A 20 26.03 33.22 76.10
C ARG A 20 26.50 33.40 74.66
N GLY A 21 27.24 32.44 74.10
CA GLY A 21 27.87 32.58 72.79
C GLY A 21 29.02 33.61 72.75
N ASP A 22 29.59 34.00 73.89
CA ASP A 22 30.68 34.98 73.93
C ASP A 22 32.03 34.30 73.65
N ILE A 23 32.27 34.01 72.37
CA ILE A 23 33.47 33.29 71.91
C ILE A 23 34.75 34.11 72.12
N GLN A 24 34.69 35.43 71.96
CA GLN A 24 35.87 36.29 72.08
C GLN A 24 36.41 36.26 73.50
N THR A 25 35.54 36.45 74.50
CA THR A 25 35.92 36.40 75.91
C THR A 25 36.34 34.98 76.32
N LEU A 26 35.67 33.95 75.79
CA LEU A 26 36.04 32.55 76.03
C LEU A 26 37.44 32.22 75.47
N THR A 27 37.77 32.72 74.29
CA THR A 27 39.10 32.55 73.65
C THR A 27 40.19 33.19 74.51
N ALA A 28 39.97 34.43 74.97
CA ALA A 28 40.91 35.11 75.86
C ALA A 28 41.08 34.40 77.22
N LEU A 29 39.99 33.84 77.77
CA LEU A 29 40.03 33.04 78.99
C LEU A 29 40.84 31.75 78.81
N ALA A 30 40.65 31.06 77.68
CA ALA A 30 41.39 29.85 77.32
C ALA A 30 42.89 30.12 77.14
N ALA A 31 43.24 31.22 76.44
CA ALA A 31 44.64 31.62 76.23
C ALA A 31 45.38 31.87 77.56
N ARG A 32 44.73 32.55 78.52
CA ARG A 32 45.31 32.85 79.85
C ARG A 32 45.41 31.64 80.77
N HIS A 33 44.59 30.61 80.56
CA HIS A 33 44.45 29.48 81.49
C HIS A 33 44.48 28.09 80.81
N GLY A 34 45.29 27.92 79.77
CA GLY A 34 45.38 26.68 78.97
C GLY A 34 45.77 25.41 79.74
N ALA A 35 46.47 25.54 80.88
CA ALA A 35 46.80 24.38 81.73
C ALA A 35 45.56 23.72 82.38
N ILE A 36 44.50 24.51 82.61
CA ILE A 36 43.24 24.10 83.23
C ILE A 36 42.19 23.84 82.14
N LEU A 37 42.02 24.79 81.21
CA LEU A 37 41.09 24.72 80.10
C LEU A 37 41.74 24.00 78.91
N ARG A 38 41.98 22.70 79.08
CA ARG A 38 42.56 21.85 78.02
C ARG A 38 41.60 21.71 76.84
N LYS A 39 42.15 21.42 75.65
CA LYS A 39 41.41 21.17 74.39
C LYS A 39 40.17 20.30 74.59
N ASP A 40 40.33 19.07 75.10
CA ASP A 40 39.21 18.14 75.35
C ASP A 40 38.10 18.77 76.22
N LEU A 41 38.47 19.41 77.32
CA LEU A 41 37.51 20.03 78.23
C LEU A 41 36.77 21.19 77.58
N LEU A 42 37.48 22.04 76.82
CA LEU A 42 36.87 23.16 76.09
C LEU A 42 35.94 22.68 74.99
N LEU A 43 36.35 21.70 74.18
CA LEU A 43 35.50 21.12 73.13
C LEU A 43 34.23 20.49 73.72
N ARG A 44 34.33 19.81 74.88
CA ARG A 44 33.15 19.27 75.58
C ARG A 44 32.24 20.35 76.15
N ILE A 45 32.80 21.46 76.66
CA ILE A 45 32.02 22.62 77.10
C ILE A 45 31.28 23.24 75.92
N LEU A 46 31.97 23.48 74.80
CA LEU A 46 31.37 24.01 73.57
C LEU A 46 30.28 23.08 73.06
N LEU A 47 30.54 21.77 72.99
CA LEU A 47 29.58 20.79 72.50
C LEU A 47 28.29 20.76 73.34
N THR A 48 28.42 20.96 74.66
CA THR A 48 27.29 20.82 75.60
C THR A 48 26.48 22.11 75.74
N TYR A 49 27.15 23.27 75.77
CA TYR A 49 26.55 24.51 76.22
C TYR A 49 26.52 25.63 75.18
N LEU A 50 27.22 25.50 74.06
CA LEU A 50 27.15 26.50 73.00
C LEU A 50 25.80 26.36 72.27
N PRO A 51 24.98 27.44 72.15
CA PRO A 51 23.70 27.36 71.46
C PRO A 51 23.84 26.84 70.03
N GLU A 52 23.01 25.87 69.64
CA GLU A 52 23.02 25.25 68.31
C GLU A 52 22.61 26.23 67.20
N THR A 53 21.92 27.33 67.55
CA THR A 53 21.53 28.40 66.63
C THR A 53 22.61 29.46 66.38
N LEU A 54 23.76 29.38 67.07
CA LEU A 54 24.87 30.32 66.88
C LEU A 54 25.56 30.05 65.54
N GLN A 55 25.80 31.11 64.75
CA GLN A 55 26.44 30.99 63.44
C GLN A 55 27.82 30.33 63.55
N SER A 56 28.10 29.39 62.66
CA SER A 56 29.33 28.58 62.75
C SER A 56 30.60 29.43 62.60
N THR A 57 30.54 30.47 61.79
CA THR A 57 31.63 31.42 61.55
C THR A 57 32.12 32.12 62.82
N GLU A 58 31.29 32.26 63.85
CA GLU A 58 31.67 32.97 65.08
C GLU A 58 32.60 32.16 65.99
N TYR A 59 32.55 30.82 65.92
CA TYR A 59 33.32 29.95 66.82
C TYR A 59 34.29 29.00 66.12
N VAL A 60 34.20 28.84 64.80
CA VAL A 60 35.09 27.97 64.02
C VAL A 60 36.55 28.36 64.13
N ASP A 61 36.87 29.65 64.22
CA ASP A 61 38.25 30.12 64.40
C ASP A 61 38.81 29.70 65.78
N LEU A 62 37.99 29.73 66.83
CA LEU A 62 38.39 29.20 68.14
C LEU A 62 38.70 27.69 68.05
N VAL A 63 37.87 26.92 67.34
CA VAL A 63 38.11 25.48 67.14
C VAL A 63 39.42 25.24 66.38
N ARG A 64 39.72 26.05 65.36
CA ARG A 64 40.98 25.99 64.61
C ARG A 64 42.19 26.28 65.50
N HIS A 65 42.15 27.37 66.26
CA HIS A 65 43.20 27.71 67.22
C HIS A 65 43.41 26.63 68.29
N LEU A 66 42.33 25.99 68.75
CA LEU A 66 42.42 24.85 69.68
C LEU A 66 43.05 23.61 69.04
N ASP A 67 42.90 23.44 67.73
CA ASP A 67 43.50 22.34 66.99
C ASP A 67 44.99 22.54 66.75
N ASP A 68 45.36 23.74 66.27
CA ASP A 68 46.74 24.16 66.02
C ASP A 68 47.56 24.28 67.33
N GLY A 69 46.88 24.41 68.48
CA GLY A 69 47.49 24.59 69.79
C GLY A 69 47.96 26.02 70.07
N GLU A 70 47.63 26.96 69.18
CA GLU A 70 48.02 28.37 69.24
C GLU A 70 46.78 29.24 69.46
N LEU A 71 46.54 29.64 70.71
CA LEU A 71 45.48 30.60 71.02
C LEU A 71 46.06 32.03 70.97
N PRO A 72 45.38 32.98 70.29
CA PRO A 72 45.87 34.35 70.19
C PRO A 72 45.93 35.00 71.58
N GLU A 73 47.12 35.48 71.97
CA GLU A 73 47.30 36.20 73.23
C GLU A 73 46.61 37.57 73.13
N SER A 74 45.49 37.72 73.84
CA SER A 74 44.81 39.00 74.01
C SER A 74 45.05 39.53 75.42
N ASP A 75 46.13 40.30 75.58
CA ASP A 75 46.49 40.94 76.85
C ASP A 75 45.51 42.05 77.27
N THR A 76 44.60 42.48 76.37
CA THR A 76 43.72 43.64 76.58
C THR A 76 42.26 43.31 76.86
N ALA A 77 41.82 42.06 76.72
CA ALA A 77 40.43 41.68 76.99
C ALA A 77 40.12 41.66 78.51
N HIS A 78 39.20 42.52 78.96
CA HIS A 78 38.70 42.51 80.34
C HIS A 78 37.70 41.36 80.51
N ILE A 79 38.06 40.34 81.30
CA ILE A 79 37.20 39.18 81.55
C ILE A 79 36.30 39.49 82.76
N ASP A 80 34.99 39.61 82.54
CA ASP A 80 34.02 39.76 83.62
C ASP A 80 33.92 38.46 84.44
N CYS A 81 34.28 38.53 85.72
CA CYS A 81 34.28 37.39 86.64
C CYS A 81 33.04 37.38 87.56
N SER A 82 32.12 38.34 87.42
CA SER A 82 30.97 38.55 88.30
C SER A 82 30.10 37.30 88.49
N ALA A 83 29.99 36.47 87.45
CA ALA A 83 29.22 35.22 87.45
C ALA A 83 29.77 34.15 88.43
N VAL A 84 31.05 34.21 88.80
CA VAL A 84 31.73 33.20 89.64
C VAL A 84 32.37 33.77 90.91
N GLU A 85 32.49 35.09 91.01
CA GLU A 85 33.14 35.79 92.13
C GLU A 85 32.42 35.56 93.47
N GLY A 86 31.07 35.56 93.46
CA GLY A 86 30.24 35.32 94.66
C GLY A 86 30.14 33.85 95.12
N LEU A 87 30.82 32.90 94.47
CA LEU A 87 30.72 31.48 94.79
C LEU A 87 31.79 31.03 95.80
N ALA A 88 31.37 30.33 96.86
CA ALA A 88 32.29 29.60 97.73
C ALA A 88 32.99 28.46 96.95
N GLU A 89 34.23 28.14 97.30
CA GLU A 89 35.02 27.11 96.60
C GLU A 89 34.38 25.72 96.62
N GLU A 90 33.75 25.34 97.73
CA GLU A 90 33.03 24.07 97.85
C GLU A 90 31.82 24.02 96.91
N ASP A 91 31.11 25.14 96.78
CA ASP A 91 29.94 25.25 95.89
C ASP A 91 30.36 25.26 94.42
N ALA A 92 31.46 25.90 94.09
CA ALA A 92 32.05 25.84 92.74
C ALA A 92 32.42 24.40 92.37
N ARG A 93 33.07 23.65 93.27
CA ARG A 93 33.38 22.22 93.06
C ARG A 93 32.13 21.36 92.92
N ARG A 94 31.09 21.60 93.74
CA ARG A 94 29.80 20.90 93.64
C ARG A 94 29.11 21.19 92.31
N LYS A 95 29.11 22.45 91.85
CA LYS A 95 28.53 22.85 90.56
C LYS A 95 29.29 22.23 89.39
N VAL A 96 30.63 22.22 89.40
CA VAL A 96 31.42 21.55 88.35
C VAL A 96 31.13 20.06 88.28
N LYS A 97 31.03 19.37 89.42
CA LYS A 97 30.65 17.93 89.46
C LYS A 97 29.24 17.65 88.93
N LYS A 98 28.36 18.65 88.92
CA LYS A 98 27.01 18.55 88.35
C LYS A 98 26.96 18.86 86.86
N LEU A 99 28.03 19.40 86.27
CA LEU A 99 28.10 19.62 84.83
C LEU A 99 28.10 18.25 84.13
N GLN A 100 27.02 17.93 83.44
CA GLN A 100 26.94 16.74 82.60
C GLN A 100 27.47 17.08 81.21
N LEU A 101 28.79 17.25 81.11
CA LEU A 101 29.45 17.51 79.84
C LEU A 101 29.33 16.29 78.93
N LEU A 102 28.77 16.49 77.74
CA LEU A 102 28.65 15.47 76.72
C LEU A 102 30.03 14.89 76.38
N PRO A 103 30.12 13.57 76.15
CA PRO A 103 31.32 12.97 75.58
C PRO A 103 31.49 13.44 74.12
N LEU A 104 32.75 13.62 73.68
CA LEU A 104 33.05 13.91 72.28
C LEU A 104 32.71 12.71 71.39
N ALA A 105 33.04 11.50 71.85
CA ALA A 105 32.66 10.26 71.19
C ALA A 105 31.14 10.03 71.26
N PHE A 106 30.57 9.60 70.15
CA PHE A 106 29.15 9.25 70.03
C PHE A 106 28.99 7.93 69.25
N PRO A 107 27.85 7.22 69.39
CA PRO A 107 27.69 5.85 68.89
C PRO A 107 27.90 5.66 67.37
N TYR A 108 27.75 6.73 66.60
CA TYR A 108 27.85 6.72 65.13
C TYR A 108 29.17 7.31 64.59
N ALA A 109 30.11 7.64 65.49
CA ALA A 109 31.40 8.19 65.10
C ALA A 109 32.18 7.19 64.22
N PRO A 110 32.80 7.62 63.11
CA PRO A 110 33.68 6.78 62.30
C PRO A 110 34.86 6.28 63.14
N GLU A 111 35.30 5.03 62.91
CA GLU A 111 36.47 4.47 63.60
C GLU A 111 37.73 5.29 63.32
N GLU A 112 37.82 5.90 62.14
CA GLU A 112 38.94 6.77 61.73
C GLU A 112 39.03 8.06 62.57
N ALA A 113 37.95 8.45 63.25
CA ALA A 113 37.90 9.65 64.09
C ALA A 113 38.15 9.36 65.57
N ALA A 114 38.28 8.09 65.99
CA ALA A 114 38.24 7.70 67.41
C ALA A 114 39.32 8.38 68.27
N ASP A 115 40.50 8.63 67.69
CA ASP A 115 41.65 9.23 68.39
C ASP A 115 41.72 10.76 68.25
N ASP A 116 40.88 11.36 67.41
CA ASP A 116 40.93 12.80 67.10
C ASP A 116 39.74 13.56 67.71
N THR A 117 40.02 14.24 68.82
CA THR A 117 39.04 15.06 69.55
C THR A 117 38.43 16.20 68.73
N THR A 118 39.16 16.79 67.77
CA THR A 118 38.65 17.90 66.94
C THR A 118 37.64 17.35 65.94
N THR A 119 38.00 16.28 65.23
CA THR A 119 37.08 15.60 64.31
C THR A 119 35.84 15.09 65.04
N LEU A 120 35.97 14.45 66.20
CA LEU A 120 34.82 13.99 66.98
C LEU A 120 33.89 15.14 67.39
N PHE A 121 34.46 16.27 67.85
CA PHE A 121 33.69 17.47 68.15
C PHE A 121 32.94 17.99 66.92
N LEU A 122 33.63 18.15 65.78
CA LEU A 122 33.07 18.71 64.56
C LEU A 122 31.91 17.86 64.02
N LEU A 123 32.08 16.54 63.97
CA LEU A 123 31.04 15.62 63.54
C LEU A 123 29.83 15.65 64.48
N HIS A 124 30.06 15.52 65.79
CA HIS A 124 28.98 15.53 66.78
C HIS A 124 28.23 16.87 66.77
N ARG A 125 28.97 17.99 66.67
CA ARG A 125 28.38 19.32 66.58
C ARG A 125 27.56 19.50 65.31
N ALA A 126 28.03 19.02 64.16
CA ALA A 126 27.29 19.10 62.90
C ALA A 126 25.93 18.37 62.97
N TYR A 127 25.90 17.16 63.53
CA TYR A 127 24.64 16.44 63.74
C TYR A 127 23.68 17.20 64.68
N ARG A 128 24.17 17.78 65.78
CA ARG A 128 23.31 18.53 66.71
C ARG A 128 22.78 19.83 66.12
N VAL A 129 23.60 20.57 65.37
CA VAL A 129 23.15 21.81 64.69
C VAL A 129 22.00 21.52 63.73
N ASP A 130 22.08 20.44 62.98
CA ASP A 130 21.00 20.03 62.08
C ASP A 130 19.80 19.42 62.82
N GLU A 131 20.01 18.48 63.74
CA GLU A 131 18.92 17.78 64.46
C GLU A 131 18.13 18.69 65.39
N GLU A 132 18.78 19.63 66.08
CA GLU A 132 18.15 20.46 67.11
C GLU A 132 17.71 21.83 66.58
N ALA A 133 18.45 22.41 65.64
CA ALA A 133 18.14 23.74 65.08
C ALA A 133 17.63 23.70 63.63
N GLY A 134 17.77 22.58 62.90
CA GLY A 134 17.36 22.47 61.50
C GLY A 134 18.23 23.29 60.54
N LEU A 135 19.45 23.67 60.95
CA LEU A 135 20.34 24.59 60.23
C LEU A 135 21.35 23.82 59.36
N LEU A 136 20.84 23.11 58.35
CA LEU A 136 21.67 22.36 57.40
C LEU A 136 22.63 23.27 56.60
N ASP A 137 22.20 24.49 56.31
CA ASP A 137 22.93 25.53 55.57
C ASP A 137 24.11 26.14 56.34
N GLU A 138 24.13 26.00 57.66
CA GLU A 138 25.25 26.42 58.52
C GLU A 138 26.41 25.40 58.57
N LEU A 139 26.15 24.13 58.20
CA LEU A 139 27.16 23.07 58.29
C LEU A 139 28.41 23.29 57.41
N PRO A 140 28.31 23.82 56.19
CA PRO A 140 29.49 24.22 55.42
C PRO A 140 30.35 25.24 56.15
N GLY A 141 29.75 26.20 56.88
CA GLY A 141 30.50 27.17 57.68
C GLY A 141 31.32 26.51 58.79
N LEU A 142 30.79 25.45 59.40
CA LEU A 142 31.45 24.69 60.47
C LEU A 142 32.60 23.81 59.96
N LEU A 143 32.34 23.04 58.90
CA LEU A 143 33.18 21.91 58.53
C LEU A 143 34.14 22.22 57.35
N LYS A 144 33.80 23.16 56.47
CA LYS A 144 34.63 23.48 55.29
C LYS A 144 36.09 23.81 55.63
N PRO A 145 36.41 24.54 56.71
CA PRO A 145 37.81 24.82 57.06
C PRO A 145 38.62 23.58 57.48
N PHE A 146 37.96 22.46 57.75
CA PHE A 146 38.56 21.22 58.24
C PHE A 146 38.50 20.07 57.22
N LEU A 147 38.20 20.35 55.94
CA LEU A 147 38.12 19.30 54.90
C LEU A 147 39.45 18.58 54.67
N ASP A 148 40.57 19.27 54.89
CA ASP A 148 41.91 18.69 54.75
C ASP A 148 42.45 18.10 56.06
N HIS A 149 41.78 18.38 57.18
CA HIS A 149 42.14 17.88 58.49
C HIS A 149 41.82 16.38 58.63
N SER A 150 40.63 15.95 58.20
CA SER A 150 40.21 14.54 58.30
C SER A 150 39.41 14.07 57.08
N PRO A 151 39.74 12.88 56.51
CA PRO A 151 39.03 12.36 55.35
C PRO A 151 37.55 12.05 55.65
N CYS A 152 37.20 11.69 56.88
CA CYS A 152 35.81 11.41 57.23
C CYS A 152 34.92 12.67 57.22
N ILE A 153 35.47 13.84 57.58
CA ILE A 153 34.79 15.14 57.47
C ILE A 153 34.52 15.44 55.99
N ARG A 154 35.54 15.26 55.15
CA ARG A 154 35.42 15.45 53.70
C ARG A 154 34.35 14.53 53.09
N THR A 155 34.36 13.25 53.46
CA THR A 155 33.37 12.27 52.99
C THR A 155 31.95 12.61 53.47
N LEU A 156 31.76 12.99 54.73
CA LEU A 156 30.45 13.42 55.24
C LEU A 156 29.95 14.66 54.48
N MET A 157 30.82 15.65 54.31
CA MET A 157 30.51 16.89 53.61
C MET A 157 30.08 16.62 52.17
N ILE A 158 30.83 15.79 51.44
CA ILE A 158 30.57 15.54 50.02
C ILE A 158 29.42 14.54 49.79
N SER A 159 29.32 13.46 50.58
CA SER A 159 28.43 12.34 50.26
C SER A 159 27.08 12.34 50.97
N ALA A 160 26.92 13.17 52.01
CA ALA A 160 25.67 13.28 52.77
C ALA A 160 25.18 14.73 52.85
N ILE A 161 26.03 15.67 53.30
CA ILE A 161 25.64 17.07 53.48
C ILE A 161 25.40 17.75 52.12
N LEU A 162 26.34 17.65 51.17
CA LEU A 162 26.23 18.32 49.87
C LEU A 162 24.95 17.93 49.11
N PRO A 163 24.60 16.64 48.93
CA PRO A 163 23.37 16.26 48.22
C PRO A 163 22.12 16.75 48.94
N LEU A 164 22.08 16.64 50.27
CA LEU A 164 20.91 17.05 51.05
C LEU A 164 20.74 18.57 51.05
N LEU A 165 21.83 19.32 51.23
CA LEU A 165 21.87 20.78 51.18
C LEU A 165 21.41 21.28 49.82
N ARG A 166 21.98 20.74 48.73
CA ARG A 166 21.56 21.10 47.37
C ARG A 166 20.09 20.79 47.15
N ARG A 167 19.64 19.62 47.57
CA ARG A 167 18.25 19.21 47.38
C ARG A 167 17.26 20.07 48.15
N ASN A 168 17.59 20.48 49.38
CA ASN A 168 16.67 21.17 50.28
C ASN A 168 16.79 22.70 50.26
N CYS A 169 17.96 23.25 49.92
CA CYS A 169 18.24 24.68 50.04
C CYS A 169 18.51 25.34 48.68
N GLU A 170 19.19 24.65 47.75
CA GLU A 170 19.65 25.28 46.50
C GLU A 170 18.74 24.99 45.30
N TYR A 171 18.42 23.71 45.07
CA TYR A 171 17.83 23.25 43.81
C TYR A 171 16.31 23.23 43.87
N HIS A 172 15.76 22.72 44.98
CA HIS A 172 14.33 22.49 45.16
C HIS A 172 13.84 22.92 46.55
N PRO A 173 14.06 24.19 46.96
CA PRO A 173 13.73 24.67 48.30
C PRO A 173 12.23 24.74 48.61
N GLN A 174 11.39 24.67 47.57
CA GLN A 174 9.93 24.70 47.73
C GLN A 174 9.38 23.36 48.26
N GLU A 175 10.08 22.26 48.01
CA GLU A 175 9.68 20.91 48.43
C GLU A 175 10.88 20.19 49.07
N PRO A 176 11.31 20.63 50.27
CA PRO A 176 12.45 20.04 50.95
C PRO A 176 12.12 18.64 51.47
N ILE A 177 13.14 17.79 51.51
CA ILE A 177 13.08 16.46 52.13
C ILE A 177 12.95 16.64 53.65
N ALA A 178 11.90 16.10 54.24
CA ALA A 178 11.61 16.17 55.68
C ALA A 178 12.45 15.17 56.52
N TYR A 179 13.76 15.16 56.32
CA TYR A 179 14.72 14.37 57.10
C TYR A 179 15.89 15.25 57.53
N THR A 180 16.34 15.06 58.77
CA THR A 180 17.63 15.56 59.25
C THR A 180 18.76 14.81 58.55
N LEU A 181 19.99 15.31 58.63
CA LEU A 181 21.21 14.68 58.14
C LEU A 181 21.33 13.23 58.67
N SER A 182 21.15 13.06 59.98
CA SER A 182 21.16 11.74 60.64
C SER A 182 20.04 10.83 60.12
N GLY A 183 18.82 11.37 59.98
CA GLY A 183 17.70 10.64 59.41
C GLY A 183 17.96 10.20 57.97
N PHE A 184 18.56 11.07 57.15
CA PHE A 184 18.89 10.81 55.76
C PHE A 184 19.97 9.73 55.61
N GLU A 185 21.01 9.73 56.44
CA GLU A 185 22.06 8.70 56.41
C GLU A 185 21.55 7.31 56.81
N GLN A 186 20.51 7.23 57.65
CA GLN A 186 19.90 5.97 58.08
C GLN A 186 18.91 5.39 57.05
N LEU A 187 18.56 6.15 56.00
CA LEU A 187 17.64 5.65 54.97
C LEU A 187 18.25 4.49 54.18
N PRO A 188 17.43 3.51 53.77
CA PRO A 188 17.84 2.54 52.78
C PRO A 188 18.29 3.24 51.49
N ASP A 189 19.41 2.82 50.92
CA ASP A 189 20.03 3.45 49.74
C ASP A 189 19.05 3.69 48.58
N ARG A 190 18.18 2.72 48.31
CA ARG A 190 17.16 2.83 47.26
C ARG A 190 16.14 3.94 47.55
N VAL A 191 15.76 4.11 48.81
CA VAL A 191 14.82 5.15 49.23
C VAL A 191 15.49 6.53 49.15
N ALA A 192 16.74 6.64 49.59
CA ALA A 192 17.50 7.88 49.53
C ALA A 192 17.62 8.41 48.09
N VAL A 193 17.99 7.57 47.12
CA VAL A 193 18.10 7.95 45.70
C VAL A 193 16.75 8.41 45.13
N ASN A 194 15.66 7.71 45.43
CA ASN A 194 14.33 8.12 44.98
C ASN A 194 13.90 9.47 45.58
N LEU A 195 14.27 9.76 46.83
CA LEU A 195 13.97 11.04 47.46
C LEU A 195 14.81 12.17 46.87
N LEU A 196 16.11 11.95 46.64
CA LEU A 196 16.97 12.93 45.98
C LEU A 196 16.43 13.32 44.60
N LEU A 197 15.99 12.34 43.80
CA LEU A 197 15.47 12.54 42.44
C LEU A 197 13.97 12.82 42.35
N SER A 198 13.28 12.95 43.49
CA SER A 198 11.81 13.09 43.54
C SER A 198 11.27 14.27 42.75
N GLN A 199 12.06 15.35 42.63
CA GLN A 199 11.70 16.60 41.93
C GLN A 199 12.46 16.79 40.61
N THR A 200 13.30 15.83 40.24
CA THR A 200 14.11 15.94 39.03
C THR A 200 13.26 15.69 37.79
N GLY A 201 13.05 16.73 36.98
CA GLY A 201 12.32 16.64 35.72
C GLY A 201 10.80 16.46 35.88
N VAL A 202 10.22 16.86 37.01
CA VAL A 202 8.77 16.77 37.24
C VAL A 202 8.01 17.77 36.36
N ARG A 203 8.58 18.95 36.13
CA ARG A 203 8.00 19.98 35.26
C ARG A 203 8.82 20.08 33.97
N ASP A 204 8.16 20.42 32.87
CA ASP A 204 8.84 20.57 31.57
C ASP A 204 9.90 21.69 31.59
N GLU A 205 9.74 22.70 32.45
CA GLU A 205 10.74 23.77 32.64
C GLU A 205 12.05 23.28 33.29
N ASP A 206 12.03 22.12 33.95
CA ASP A 206 13.18 21.53 34.64
C ASP A 206 14.05 20.68 33.71
N LEU A 207 13.59 20.40 32.48
CA LEU A 207 14.35 19.61 31.49
C LEU A 207 15.82 20.06 31.31
N PRO A 208 16.16 21.37 31.20
CA PRO A 208 17.56 21.81 31.09
C PRO A 208 18.37 21.70 32.39
N LEU A 209 17.74 21.38 33.52
CA LEU A 209 18.36 21.33 34.85
C LEU A 209 18.59 19.89 35.34
N ILE A 210 18.14 18.87 34.60
CA ILE A 210 18.28 17.47 35.02
C ILE A 210 19.75 17.09 35.21
N GLY A 211 20.63 17.50 34.29
CA GLY A 211 22.06 17.22 34.40
C GLY A 211 22.70 17.87 35.63
N ARG A 212 22.18 19.01 36.11
CA ARG A 212 22.63 19.64 37.37
C ARG A 212 22.27 18.74 38.55
N ASP A 213 21.04 18.23 38.61
CA ASP A 213 20.58 17.37 39.70
C ASP A 213 21.40 16.07 39.75
N LEU A 214 21.68 15.43 38.60
CA LEU A 214 22.48 14.20 38.58
C LEU A 214 23.93 14.43 39.04
N ARG A 215 24.58 15.47 38.53
CA ARG A 215 25.95 15.86 38.93
C ARG A 215 26.07 16.25 40.38
N GLY A 216 25.05 16.94 40.90
CA GLY A 216 25.12 17.61 42.20
C GLY A 216 24.49 16.82 43.34
N LEU A 217 23.62 15.86 43.05
CA LEU A 217 22.93 15.03 44.05
C LEU A 217 23.44 13.59 44.02
N ILE A 218 23.36 12.89 42.88
CA ILE A 218 23.68 11.47 42.80
C ILE A 218 25.19 11.22 42.76
N GLY A 219 25.92 11.98 41.95
CA GLY A 219 27.37 11.85 41.85
C GLY A 219 28.08 11.91 43.22
N PRO A 220 27.89 12.97 44.02
CA PRO A 220 28.55 13.10 45.32
C PRO A 220 28.09 12.03 46.33
N TRP A 221 26.82 11.65 46.28
CA TRP A 221 26.21 10.66 47.17
C TRP A 221 26.86 9.26 47.09
N LEU A 222 27.39 8.88 45.91
CA LEU A 222 28.01 7.58 45.66
C LEU A 222 29.36 7.38 46.40
N PHE A 223 30.02 8.46 46.83
CA PHE A 223 31.34 8.39 47.47
C PHE A 223 31.32 7.85 48.91
N ASN A 224 30.15 7.61 49.50
CA ASN A 224 30.07 6.98 50.81
C ASN A 224 30.37 5.47 50.70
N GLU A 225 31.54 5.06 51.18
CA GLU A 225 32.02 3.68 51.14
C GLU A 225 31.07 2.68 51.83
N ARG A 226 30.29 3.12 52.82
CA ARG A 226 29.37 2.27 53.58
C ARG A 226 28.22 1.74 52.72
N ARG A 227 27.95 2.38 51.58
CA ARG A 227 26.89 2.01 50.62
C ARG A 227 27.29 0.84 49.70
N TRP A 228 28.57 0.44 49.72
CA TRP A 228 29.12 -0.60 48.88
C TRP A 228 29.25 -1.93 49.64
N LYS A 229 28.63 -3.01 49.15
CA LYS A 229 28.56 -4.30 49.86
C LYS A 229 29.92 -4.99 50.05
N ASN A 230 30.88 -4.78 49.14
CA ASN A 230 32.16 -5.53 49.12
C ASN A 230 33.23 -4.99 50.07
N LYS A 231 33.18 -3.72 50.50
CA LYS A 231 34.16 -3.16 51.44
C LYS A 231 34.06 -3.75 52.86
N ARG A 232 32.89 -4.30 53.24
CA ARG A 232 32.69 -4.98 54.53
C ARG A 232 33.40 -6.35 54.65
N ARG A 233 33.70 -7.02 53.52
CA ARG A 233 34.44 -8.30 53.51
C ARG A 233 35.96 -8.13 53.55
N GLY A 234 36.49 -7.01 53.04
CA GLY A 234 37.94 -6.77 52.97
C GLY A 234 38.62 -6.59 54.33
N LEU A 235 37.94 -5.95 55.29
CA LEU A 235 38.47 -5.70 56.63
C LEU A 235 38.32 -6.90 57.59
N THR A 236 37.36 -7.80 57.34
CA THR A 236 37.10 -8.97 58.18
C THR A 236 37.80 -10.25 57.71
N ALA A 237 38.34 -10.26 56.47
CA ALA A 237 39.03 -11.41 55.89
C ALA A 237 40.51 -11.56 56.28
N SER A 238 41.10 -10.64 57.06
CA SER A 238 42.49 -10.82 57.53
C SER A 238 42.65 -11.89 58.62
N ASN A 239 41.56 -12.51 59.11
CA ASN A 239 41.66 -13.45 60.24
C ASN A 239 40.73 -14.67 60.19
N SER A 240 40.41 -15.19 59.00
CA SER A 240 39.82 -16.54 58.92
C SER A 240 40.47 -17.38 57.82
N LYS A 241 41.22 -18.40 58.26
CA LYS A 241 41.78 -19.43 57.40
C LYS A 241 40.65 -20.17 56.69
N ALA A 242 40.79 -20.23 55.36
CA ALA A 242 40.40 -21.32 54.46
C ALA A 242 39.07 -22.04 54.73
N SER A 243 38.12 -21.84 53.83
CA SER A 243 37.15 -22.88 53.45
C SER A 243 37.17 -22.98 51.94
N LEU A 244 37.75 -24.07 51.44
CA LEU A 244 37.70 -24.48 50.05
C LEU A 244 36.31 -25.06 49.79
N ASP A 245 35.42 -24.30 49.17
CA ASP A 245 34.39 -24.90 48.33
C ASP A 245 34.02 -23.94 47.19
N GLY A 246 34.03 -24.49 45.97
CA GLY A 246 34.06 -23.73 44.74
C GLY A 246 32.69 -23.22 44.30
N SER A 247 32.55 -21.89 44.31
CA SER A 247 31.75 -21.12 43.37
C SER A 247 32.12 -19.64 43.51
N ASP A 248 33.34 -19.29 43.09
CA ASP A 248 33.72 -17.89 42.89
C ASP A 248 33.03 -17.37 41.60
N GLU A 249 31.72 -17.13 41.68
CA GLU A 249 31.13 -16.07 40.88
C GLU A 249 31.63 -14.76 41.50
N MET A 250 32.40 -13.99 40.72
CA MET A 250 32.90 -12.67 41.12
C MET A 250 31.72 -11.77 41.47
N ASP A 251 31.35 -11.71 42.75
CA ASP A 251 30.35 -10.78 43.27
C ASP A 251 30.89 -9.34 43.03
N GLU A 252 30.44 -8.69 41.96
CA GLU A 252 30.77 -7.31 41.63
C GLU A 252 30.41 -6.38 42.80
N GLY A 253 31.12 -5.27 42.99
CA GLY A 253 30.85 -4.31 44.06
C GLY A 253 29.49 -3.64 43.87
N VAL A 254 28.40 -4.27 44.31
CA VAL A 254 27.05 -3.75 44.07
C VAL A 254 26.70 -2.63 45.05
N CYS A 255 26.40 -1.45 44.51
CA CYS A 255 25.78 -0.33 45.22
C CYS A 255 24.26 -0.32 44.96
N PRO A 256 23.40 -0.65 45.94
CA PRO A 256 21.95 -0.75 45.73
C PRO A 256 21.28 0.56 45.28
N GLY A 257 21.81 1.71 45.72
CA GLY A 257 21.33 3.02 45.29
C GLY A 257 21.69 3.32 43.83
N TRP A 258 22.86 2.89 43.38
CA TRP A 258 23.24 3.00 41.97
C TRP A 258 22.28 2.22 41.08
N GLU A 259 21.98 0.96 41.44
CA GLU A 259 20.97 0.17 40.73
C GLU A 259 19.60 0.85 40.70
N GLN A 260 19.20 1.49 41.81
CA GLN A 260 17.95 2.24 41.88
C GLN A 260 17.96 3.45 40.94
N PHE A 261 19.09 4.15 40.79
CA PHE A 261 19.24 5.22 39.81
C PHE A 261 19.09 4.70 38.37
N LEU A 262 19.72 3.58 38.03
CA LEU A 262 19.59 2.96 36.70
C LEU A 262 18.12 2.55 36.42
N GLN A 263 17.43 2.03 37.45
CA GLN A 263 16.00 1.74 37.38
C GLN A 263 15.15 3.01 37.22
N TRP A 264 15.50 4.10 37.92
CA TRP A 264 14.84 5.39 37.75
C TRP A 264 15.00 5.91 36.32
N LEU A 265 16.21 5.85 35.76
CA LEU A 265 16.50 6.32 34.40
C LEU A 265 15.66 5.57 33.36
N THR A 266 15.64 4.23 33.44
CA THR A 266 14.85 3.38 32.54
C THR A 266 13.34 3.54 32.76
N ALA A 267 12.89 3.76 34.00
CA ALA A 267 11.50 4.08 34.29
C ALA A 267 11.08 5.42 33.66
N GLN A 268 11.94 6.44 33.74
CA GLN A 268 11.69 7.73 33.07
C GLN A 268 11.63 7.56 31.55
N ALA A 269 12.49 6.75 30.94
CA ALA A 269 12.44 6.50 29.50
C ALA A 269 11.06 5.98 29.02
N SER A 270 10.40 5.17 29.84
CA SER A 270 9.06 4.64 29.55
C SER A 270 7.91 5.61 29.87
N LYS A 271 8.07 6.50 30.88
CA LYS A 271 7.00 7.42 31.36
C LYS A 271 7.10 8.81 30.76
N SER A 272 8.30 9.38 30.78
CA SER A 272 8.64 10.71 30.26
C SER A 272 9.99 10.65 29.57
N TRP A 273 10.00 10.17 28.33
CA TRP A 273 11.23 9.92 27.58
C TRP A 273 12.12 11.16 27.45
N ARG A 274 11.53 12.36 27.45
CA ARG A 274 12.27 13.64 27.43
C ARG A 274 13.18 13.79 28.64
N VAL A 275 12.73 13.40 29.83
CA VAL A 275 13.56 13.43 31.05
C VAL A 275 14.75 12.49 30.90
N ALA A 276 14.54 11.27 30.40
CA ALA A 276 15.63 10.31 30.21
C ALA A 276 16.63 10.76 29.14
N VAL A 277 16.16 11.32 28.02
CA VAL A 277 17.04 11.89 26.98
C VAL A 277 17.84 13.06 27.55
N SER A 278 17.19 14.02 28.20
CA SER A 278 17.86 15.17 28.82
C SER A 278 18.86 14.75 29.90
N ALA A 279 18.54 13.74 30.71
CA ALA A 279 19.46 13.16 31.69
C ALA A 279 20.75 12.66 31.04
N ILE A 280 20.64 11.90 29.94
CA ILE A 280 21.79 11.28 29.26
C ILE A 280 22.59 12.32 28.46
N GLU A 281 21.92 13.25 27.78
CA GLU A 281 22.58 14.31 27.01
C GLU A 281 23.38 15.25 27.92
N GLN A 282 22.78 15.62 29.05
CA GLN A 282 23.34 16.59 29.97
C GLN A 282 24.25 15.97 31.02
N TRP A 283 24.48 14.66 31.08
CA TRP A 283 25.37 14.06 32.09
C TRP A 283 26.28 13.00 31.45
N ASP A 284 27.60 13.18 31.57
CA ASP A 284 28.59 12.26 31.02
C ASP A 284 28.78 10.99 31.87
N GLY A 285 27.96 10.84 32.91
CA GLY A 285 27.96 9.68 33.81
C GLY A 285 28.82 9.90 35.05
N PRO A 286 29.29 8.83 35.71
CA PRO A 286 29.94 8.90 37.02
C PRO A 286 31.28 9.67 37.04
N GLY A 287 31.88 9.98 35.89
CA GLY A 287 33.07 10.83 35.82
C GLY A 287 32.76 12.34 35.87
N ASP A 288 31.52 12.74 35.56
CA ASP A 288 31.06 14.12 35.51
C ASP A 288 30.28 14.44 36.78
N ILE A 289 30.99 14.88 37.83
CA ILE A 289 30.42 15.12 39.16
C ILE A 289 30.75 16.53 39.62
N ASP A 290 29.77 17.18 40.24
CA ASP A 290 29.94 18.47 40.89
C ASP A 290 30.09 18.27 42.40
N LEU A 291 31.33 18.39 42.91
CA LEU A 291 31.66 18.27 44.33
C LEU A 291 31.59 19.61 45.10
N GLY A 292 31.00 20.66 44.52
CA GLY A 292 30.85 21.96 45.18
C GLY A 292 32.17 22.71 45.45
N GLY A 293 33.28 22.26 44.84
CA GLY A 293 34.62 22.77 45.10
C GLY A 293 35.20 22.34 46.45
N TRP A 294 34.66 21.29 47.08
CA TRP A 294 35.05 20.83 48.42
C TRP A 294 36.11 19.72 48.41
N GLY A 295 36.83 19.58 47.30
CA GLY A 295 37.96 18.65 47.14
C GLY A 295 37.77 17.69 45.97
N THR A 296 38.67 16.71 45.88
CA THR A 296 38.66 15.65 44.87
C THR A 296 38.53 14.30 45.56
N LEU A 297 37.48 13.55 45.23
CA LEU A 297 37.34 12.14 45.58
C LEU A 297 37.39 11.32 44.30
N TRP A 298 38.03 10.16 44.36
CA TRP A 298 38.15 9.25 43.23
C TRP A 298 37.63 7.87 43.61
N PHE A 299 36.89 7.26 42.70
CA PHE A 299 36.60 5.83 42.76
C PHE A 299 37.85 5.04 42.42
N ASN A 300 37.92 3.78 42.86
CA ASN A 300 38.94 2.90 42.31
C ASN A 300 38.61 2.51 40.86
N ASP A 301 39.63 2.11 40.10
CA ASP A 301 39.47 1.81 38.66
C ASP A 301 38.37 0.79 38.36
N ARG A 302 38.14 -0.17 39.28
CA ARG A 302 37.12 -1.22 39.12
C ARG A 302 35.70 -0.68 39.35
N GLU A 303 35.51 0.12 40.39
CA GLU A 303 34.24 0.80 40.70
C GLU A 303 33.88 1.77 39.59
N GLN A 304 34.85 2.58 39.14
CA GLN A 304 34.66 3.52 38.02
C GLN A 304 34.22 2.78 36.75
N ALA A 305 34.96 1.74 36.35
CA ALA A 305 34.62 0.95 35.16
C ALA A 305 33.24 0.28 35.28
N HIS A 306 32.88 -0.24 36.46
CA HIS A 306 31.56 -0.82 36.69
C HIS A 306 30.43 0.22 36.56
N LEU A 307 30.60 1.41 37.15
CA LEU A 307 29.63 2.49 37.05
C LEU A 307 29.47 2.96 35.60
N GLU A 308 30.57 3.16 34.87
CA GLU A 308 30.54 3.58 33.46
C GLU A 308 29.87 2.52 32.57
N GLN A 309 30.23 1.24 32.74
CA GLN A 309 29.66 0.14 31.96
C GLN A 309 28.16 -0.02 32.20
N THR A 310 27.72 0.06 33.46
CA THR A 310 26.31 -0.09 33.82
C THR A 310 25.48 1.15 33.49
N TYR A 311 26.06 2.35 33.55
CA TYR A 311 25.46 3.58 33.04
C TYR A 311 25.21 3.50 31.54
N ALA A 312 26.24 3.15 30.76
CA ALA A 312 26.13 2.99 29.31
C ALA A 312 25.08 1.94 28.94
N ARG A 313 25.02 0.81 29.67
CA ARG A 313 23.97 -0.21 29.50
C ARG A 313 22.57 0.37 29.76
N ALA A 314 22.39 1.11 30.86
CA ALA A 314 21.10 1.71 31.21
C ALA A 314 20.65 2.80 30.22
N ALA A 315 21.59 3.55 29.66
CA ALA A 315 21.31 4.51 28.61
C ALA A 315 20.85 3.82 27.31
N LEU A 316 21.56 2.77 26.86
CA LEU A 316 21.13 1.96 25.71
C LEU A 316 19.76 1.29 25.97
N ALA A 317 19.54 0.77 27.18
CA ALA A 317 18.25 0.23 27.60
C ALA A 317 17.13 1.28 27.53
N SER A 318 17.42 2.52 27.92
CA SER A 318 16.47 3.63 27.90
C SER A 318 15.98 3.93 26.47
N ALA A 319 16.87 3.87 25.48
CA ALA A 319 16.47 4.02 24.08
C ALA A 319 15.42 2.97 23.66
N TYR A 320 15.62 1.68 23.99
CA TYR A 320 14.65 0.61 23.70
C TYR A 320 13.28 0.77 24.38
N LEU A 321 13.23 1.53 25.48
CA LEU A 321 12.02 1.72 26.30
C LEU A 321 11.15 2.90 25.85
N ILE A 322 11.64 3.75 24.93
CA ILE A 322 10.86 4.88 24.41
C ILE A 322 9.61 4.35 23.67
N PRO A 323 8.39 4.67 24.15
CA PRO A 323 7.17 4.09 23.61
C PRO A 323 6.63 4.84 22.38
N GLU A 324 7.09 6.07 22.15
CA GLU A 324 6.54 6.98 21.16
C GLU A 324 7.15 6.77 19.77
N ALA A 325 6.31 6.69 18.74
CA ALA A 325 6.72 6.61 17.32
C ALA A 325 6.67 7.99 16.64
N SER A 326 7.27 9.00 17.27
CA SER A 326 7.38 10.35 16.70
C SER A 326 8.81 10.66 16.27
N VAL A 327 8.96 11.61 15.36
CA VAL A 327 10.27 12.05 14.88
C VAL A 327 11.13 12.57 16.04
N ALA A 328 10.56 13.39 16.93
CA ALA A 328 11.27 13.92 18.10
C ALA A 328 11.72 12.82 19.07
N ALA A 329 10.88 11.80 19.32
CA ALA A 329 11.24 10.67 20.19
C ALA A 329 12.38 9.84 19.60
N LEU A 330 12.40 9.64 18.28
CA LEU A 330 13.46 8.91 17.58
C LEU A 330 14.76 9.71 17.49
N GLU A 331 14.67 11.04 17.38
CA GLU A 331 15.83 11.94 17.52
C GLU A 331 16.45 11.84 18.90
N GLY A 332 15.61 11.85 19.96
CA GLY A 332 16.07 11.64 21.33
C GLY A 332 16.69 10.26 21.55
N ALA A 333 16.11 9.19 20.98
CA ALA A 333 16.74 7.87 21.02
C ALA A 333 18.09 7.87 20.31
N TYR A 334 18.21 8.58 19.18
CA TYR A 334 19.43 8.68 18.41
C TYR A 334 20.52 9.48 19.13
N SER A 335 20.14 10.56 19.83
CA SER A 335 21.08 11.37 20.61
C SER A 335 21.64 10.60 21.80
N ILE A 336 20.83 9.76 22.47
CA ILE A 336 21.31 8.79 23.47
C ILE A 336 22.41 7.90 22.89
N VAL A 337 22.18 7.30 21.71
CA VAL A 337 23.19 6.43 21.08
C VAL A 337 24.43 7.20 20.70
N ALA A 338 24.29 8.41 20.14
CA ALA A 338 25.43 9.26 19.78
C ALA A 338 26.26 9.65 21.01
N LYS A 339 25.61 9.96 22.13
CA LYS A 339 26.26 10.25 23.41
C LYS A 339 27.05 9.06 23.93
N ILE A 340 26.42 7.89 24.01
CA ILE A 340 27.08 6.67 24.49
C ILE A 340 28.20 6.23 23.55
N ALA A 341 28.03 6.36 22.23
CA ALA A 341 29.10 6.11 21.27
C ALA A 341 30.32 7.02 21.54
N GLY A 342 30.09 8.30 21.85
CA GLY A 342 31.16 9.22 22.25
C GLY A 342 31.85 8.81 23.55
N LEU A 343 31.09 8.39 24.58
CA LEU A 343 31.65 7.91 25.85
C LEU A 343 32.43 6.59 25.72
N LEU A 344 32.14 5.80 24.69
CA LEU A 344 32.84 4.56 24.37
C LEU A 344 33.97 4.75 23.35
N ASP A 345 34.37 5.99 23.07
CA ASP A 345 35.39 6.36 22.07
C ASP A 345 35.14 5.75 20.67
N GLN A 346 33.86 5.61 20.30
CA GLN A 346 33.44 5.15 18.97
C GLN A 346 33.42 6.32 17.97
N GLU A 347 33.40 6.01 16.68
CA GLU A 347 33.35 7.02 15.62
C GLU A 347 32.13 7.96 15.80
N PRO A 348 32.32 9.29 15.72
CA PRO A 348 31.24 10.25 15.97
C PRO A 348 30.08 10.07 14.97
N LEU A 349 28.85 10.05 15.48
CA LEU A 349 27.66 9.88 14.66
C LEU A 349 27.20 11.23 14.07
N ALA A 350 26.99 11.26 12.76
CA ALA A 350 26.30 12.37 12.11
C ALA A 350 24.83 12.46 12.59
N PRO A 351 24.21 13.66 12.56
CA PRO A 351 22.81 13.85 12.94
C PRO A 351 21.84 12.86 12.27
N LEU A 352 20.73 12.54 12.94
CA LEU A 352 19.77 11.53 12.48
C LEU A 352 19.29 11.79 11.04
N HIS A 353 18.94 13.03 10.74
CA HIS A 353 18.46 13.44 9.42
C HIS A 353 19.50 13.22 8.30
N GLU A 354 20.76 13.53 8.58
CA GLU A 354 21.87 13.34 7.64
C GLU A 354 22.20 11.84 7.48
N SER A 355 22.14 11.08 8.57
CA SER A 355 22.29 9.62 8.51
C SER A 355 21.14 8.95 7.73
N ALA A 356 19.93 9.51 7.79
CA ALA A 356 18.78 9.00 7.05
C ALA A 356 18.82 9.33 5.55
N THR A 357 19.57 10.35 5.13
CA THR A 357 19.78 10.65 3.69
C THR A 357 20.98 9.91 3.12
N THR A 358 22.06 9.79 3.89
CA THR A 358 23.29 9.10 3.47
C THR A 358 23.16 7.57 3.55
N LEU A 359 22.34 7.06 4.47
CA LEU A 359 22.05 5.63 4.66
C LEU A 359 23.33 4.79 4.83
N PRO A 360 24.05 4.94 5.97
CA PRO A 360 25.35 4.31 6.18
C PRO A 360 25.28 2.78 6.17
N SER A 361 26.37 2.13 5.77
CA SER A 361 26.49 0.67 5.81
C SER A 361 26.74 0.18 7.25
N LEU A 362 25.68 -0.33 7.88
CA LEU A 362 25.70 -0.82 9.27
C LEU A 362 25.76 -2.34 9.36
N ALA A 363 25.43 -3.05 8.27
CA ALA A 363 25.40 -4.52 8.21
C ALA A 363 26.70 -5.18 8.71
N ARG A 364 27.87 -4.57 8.41
CA ARG A 364 29.19 -5.09 8.81
C ARG A 364 29.41 -5.15 10.32
N HIS A 365 28.74 -4.28 11.08
CA HIS A 365 28.90 -4.17 12.54
C HIS A 365 27.86 -5.01 13.29
N VAL A 366 26.76 -5.39 12.63
CA VAL A 366 25.73 -6.25 13.21
C VAL A 366 26.05 -7.72 12.91
N THR A 367 26.56 -8.42 13.92
CA THR A 367 26.95 -9.82 13.81
C THR A 367 25.73 -10.77 13.90
N GLY A 368 25.88 -12.00 13.41
CA GLY A 368 24.80 -13.01 13.45
C GLY A 368 24.24 -13.35 14.85
N PRO A 369 25.06 -13.41 15.93
CA PRO A 369 24.57 -13.77 17.27
C PRO A 369 23.61 -12.75 17.89
N ILE A 370 23.81 -11.45 17.63
CA ILE A 370 22.95 -10.39 18.20
C ILE A 370 21.59 -10.33 17.50
N ALA A 371 21.55 -10.60 16.19
CA ALA A 371 20.35 -10.58 15.37
C ALA A 371 19.48 -11.87 15.48
N SER A 372 19.72 -12.71 16.51
CA SER A 372 18.97 -13.93 16.72
C SER A 372 17.56 -13.66 17.29
N SER A 373 16.57 -14.43 16.84
CA SER A 373 15.19 -14.37 17.36
C SER A 373 15.07 -14.62 18.86
N LYS A 374 16.02 -15.36 19.47
CA LYS A 374 16.08 -15.58 20.92
C LYS A 374 16.21 -14.27 21.69
N ASN A 375 16.93 -13.30 21.12
CA ASN A 375 17.20 -12.01 21.75
C ASN A 375 15.98 -11.09 21.73
N ALA A 376 14.92 -11.39 20.98
CA ALA A 376 13.69 -10.60 21.02
C ALA A 376 13.05 -10.56 22.42
N THR A 377 13.28 -11.61 23.24
CA THR A 377 12.82 -11.64 24.64
C THR A 377 13.51 -10.58 25.50
N TYR A 378 14.78 -10.30 25.24
CA TYR A 378 15.58 -9.29 25.94
C TYR A 378 15.11 -7.86 25.67
N MET A 379 14.35 -7.61 24.61
CA MET A 379 13.71 -6.30 24.38
C MET A 379 12.53 -6.05 25.33
N ARG A 380 11.96 -7.11 25.91
CA ARG A 380 10.81 -7.04 26.82
C ARG A 380 11.24 -7.13 28.28
N ASN A 381 12.25 -7.95 28.57
CA ASN A 381 12.68 -8.27 29.93
C ASN A 381 14.21 -8.15 30.05
N GLY A 382 14.70 -7.75 31.23
CA GLY A 382 16.13 -7.84 31.54
C GLY A 382 17.02 -6.89 30.74
N LEU A 383 16.55 -5.70 30.37
CA LEU A 383 17.35 -4.71 29.64
C LEU A 383 18.58 -4.22 30.42
N LEU A 384 18.54 -4.28 31.75
CA LEU A 384 19.65 -3.92 32.63
C LEU A 384 20.58 -5.10 32.97
N ASP A 385 20.18 -6.33 32.65
CA ASP A 385 20.93 -7.54 33.02
C ASP A 385 22.24 -7.64 32.23
N ALA A 386 23.31 -8.08 32.89
CA ALA A 386 24.62 -8.24 32.27
C ALA A 386 24.66 -9.29 31.15
N SER A 387 23.75 -10.25 31.18
CA SER A 387 23.57 -11.28 30.15
C SER A 387 22.93 -10.75 28.86
N ASN A 388 22.38 -9.54 28.87
CA ASN A 388 21.68 -8.98 27.73
C ASN A 388 22.65 -8.44 26.68
N VAL A 389 22.71 -9.14 25.55
CA VAL A 389 23.57 -8.77 24.43
C VAL A 389 23.13 -7.48 23.72
N LEU A 390 21.85 -7.07 23.82
CA LEU A 390 21.30 -5.91 23.12
C LEU A 390 21.68 -4.57 23.75
N THR A 391 22.06 -4.57 25.02
CA THR A 391 22.41 -3.37 25.80
C THR A 391 23.86 -3.40 26.28
N SER A 392 24.65 -4.40 25.89
CA SER A 392 26.08 -4.40 26.20
C SER A 392 26.78 -3.19 25.55
N PRO A 393 27.59 -2.42 26.29
CA PRO A 393 28.20 -1.18 25.79
C PRO A 393 29.40 -1.48 24.89
N THR A 394 29.13 -2.09 23.74
CA THR A 394 30.11 -2.44 22.70
C THR A 394 29.64 -1.89 21.34
N GLN A 395 30.48 -1.98 20.31
CA GLN A 395 30.17 -1.42 18.99
C GLN A 395 28.99 -2.13 18.29
N THR A 396 28.81 -3.43 18.53
CA THR A 396 27.78 -4.22 17.83
C THR A 396 26.35 -3.85 18.24
N PRO A 397 26.00 -3.75 19.55
CA PRO A 397 24.67 -3.34 19.99
C PRO A 397 24.39 -1.85 19.73
N THR A 398 25.39 -0.97 19.82
CA THR A 398 25.22 0.44 19.43
C THR A 398 24.91 0.56 17.94
N ALA A 399 25.59 -0.21 17.09
CA ALA A 399 25.30 -0.27 15.65
C ALA A 399 23.92 -0.87 15.33
N LEU A 400 23.51 -1.94 16.04
CA LEU A 400 22.17 -2.50 15.91
C LEU A 400 21.11 -1.47 16.29
N LEU A 401 21.25 -0.85 17.47
CA LEU A 401 20.31 0.16 17.95
C LEU A 401 20.23 1.35 17.00
N ARG A 402 21.37 1.82 16.47
CA ARG A 402 21.42 2.83 15.41
C ARG A 402 20.62 2.41 14.17
N ALA A 403 20.80 1.17 13.71
CA ALA A 403 20.09 0.64 12.55
C ALA A 403 18.58 0.55 12.80
N LEU A 404 18.17 0.14 14.00
CA LEU A 404 16.75 0.08 14.39
C LEU A 404 16.11 1.47 14.50
N ILE A 405 16.80 2.46 15.07
CA ILE A 405 16.32 3.85 15.15
C ILE A 405 16.17 4.45 13.75
N LEU A 406 17.18 4.29 12.89
CA LEU A 406 17.09 4.73 11.50
C LEU A 406 15.94 4.05 10.76
N SER A 407 15.74 2.74 10.98
CA SER A 407 14.65 2.00 10.37
C SER A 407 13.28 2.53 10.82
N ALA A 408 13.10 2.73 12.12
CA ALA A 408 11.89 3.31 12.69
C ALA A 408 11.64 4.75 12.20
N PHE A 409 12.71 5.54 12.05
CA PHE A 409 12.64 6.92 11.55
C PHE A 409 12.21 6.98 10.09
N LEU A 410 12.76 6.12 9.22
CA LEU A 410 12.39 6.06 7.80
C LEU A 410 10.91 5.70 7.64
N LEU A 411 10.42 4.70 8.37
CA LEU A 411 9.00 4.32 8.36
C LEU A 411 8.11 5.46 8.86
N THR A 412 8.46 6.06 9.99
CA THR A 412 7.68 7.15 10.62
C THR A 412 7.62 8.39 9.74
N LYS A 413 8.75 8.79 9.15
CA LYS A 413 8.85 9.92 8.21
C LYS A 413 8.01 9.70 6.94
N ALA A 414 7.91 8.45 6.48
CA ALA A 414 7.07 8.11 5.34
C ALA A 414 5.57 8.05 5.68
N GLY A 415 5.19 8.14 6.97
CA GLY A 415 3.80 8.12 7.42
C GLY A 415 3.31 6.76 7.95
N SER A 416 4.20 5.78 8.17
CA SER A 416 3.90 4.57 8.94
C SER A 416 4.57 4.67 10.31
N PRO A 417 3.87 5.10 11.38
CA PRO A 417 4.48 5.26 12.69
C PRO A 417 5.03 3.91 13.19
N CYS A 418 6.34 3.89 13.47
CA CYS A 418 7.04 2.69 13.92
C CYS A 418 7.85 3.01 15.19
N THR A 419 7.58 2.29 16.27
CA THR A 419 8.36 2.41 17.51
C THR A 419 9.68 1.65 17.37
N LEU A 420 10.67 2.02 18.17
CA LEU A 420 11.95 1.30 18.21
C LEU A 420 11.76 -0.18 18.58
N ARG A 421 10.83 -0.45 19.50
CA ARG A 421 10.43 -1.82 19.85
C ARG A 421 9.91 -2.58 18.63
N ARG A 422 9.01 -1.99 17.85
CA ARG A 422 8.46 -2.64 16.65
C ARG A 422 9.53 -2.90 15.60
N ALA A 423 10.43 -1.96 15.37
CA ALA A 423 11.56 -2.14 14.46
C ALA A 423 12.46 -3.30 14.90
N GLY A 424 12.77 -3.40 16.19
CA GLY A 424 13.56 -4.52 16.72
C GLY A 424 12.85 -5.86 16.67
N GLU A 425 11.53 -5.91 16.91
CA GLU A 425 10.74 -7.14 16.72
C GLU A 425 10.79 -7.63 15.27
N LEU A 426 10.61 -6.74 14.29
CA LEU A 426 10.71 -7.07 12.86
C LEU A 426 12.10 -7.59 12.48
N ALA A 427 13.16 -6.97 13.02
CA ALA A 427 14.55 -7.34 12.74
C ALA A 427 15.00 -8.64 13.44
N LEU A 428 14.55 -8.91 14.66
CA LEU A 428 14.98 -10.08 15.43
C LEU A 428 14.12 -11.31 15.15
N LEU A 429 12.78 -11.16 15.07
CA LEU A 429 11.88 -12.29 14.86
C LEU A 429 11.88 -12.78 13.40
N GLN A 430 12.13 -11.87 12.46
CA GLN A 430 12.20 -12.20 11.04
C GLN A 430 10.94 -12.93 10.51
N ASP A 431 9.74 -12.46 10.91
CA ASP A 431 8.48 -13.00 10.37
C ASP A 431 8.18 -12.42 8.99
N GLU A 432 8.24 -13.26 7.95
CA GLU A 432 8.00 -12.87 6.57
C GLU A 432 6.61 -12.23 6.35
N ARG A 433 5.58 -12.68 7.06
CA ARG A 433 4.21 -12.16 6.88
C ARG A 433 4.10 -10.75 7.44
N GLU A 434 4.63 -10.51 8.62
CA GLU A 434 4.63 -9.19 9.24
C GLU A 434 5.51 -8.20 8.47
N GLN A 435 6.68 -8.64 8.01
CA GLN A 435 7.57 -7.81 7.18
C GLN A 435 6.90 -7.44 5.85
N LYS A 436 6.22 -8.40 5.18
CA LYS A 436 5.43 -8.12 3.97
C LYS A 436 4.35 -7.07 4.23
N ALA A 437 3.57 -7.23 5.31
CA ALA A 437 2.51 -6.29 5.65
C ALA A 437 3.04 -4.86 5.86
N GLU A 438 4.15 -4.71 6.59
CA GLU A 438 4.74 -3.39 6.85
C GLU A 438 5.39 -2.79 5.59
N ALA A 439 6.06 -3.59 4.76
CA ALA A 439 6.63 -3.16 3.48
C ALA A 439 5.55 -2.70 2.49
N THR A 440 4.47 -3.48 2.33
CA THR A 440 3.33 -3.09 1.48
C THR A 440 2.65 -1.83 2.01
N LYS A 441 2.50 -1.68 3.33
CA LYS A 441 1.95 -0.47 3.95
C LYS A 441 2.82 0.75 3.65
N PHE A 442 4.15 0.64 3.80
CA PHE A 442 5.08 1.72 3.48
C PHE A 442 4.96 2.16 2.00
N ILE A 443 4.96 1.20 1.07
CA ILE A 443 4.81 1.48 -0.37
C ILE A 443 3.44 2.08 -0.69
N HIS A 444 2.38 1.62 -0.04
CA HIS A 444 1.03 2.16 -0.22
C HIS A 444 0.93 3.61 0.25
N VAL A 445 1.51 3.95 1.41
CA VAL A 445 1.53 5.31 1.94
C VAL A 445 2.31 6.24 1.01
N LEU A 446 3.47 5.81 0.50
CA LEU A 446 4.21 6.54 -0.53
C LEU A 446 3.38 6.76 -1.80
N THR A 447 2.68 5.72 -2.25
CA THR A 447 1.85 5.76 -3.46
C THR A 447 0.67 6.72 -3.31
N SER A 448 0.10 6.83 -2.11
CA SER A 448 -1.11 7.62 -1.83
C SER A 448 -0.83 9.07 -1.43
N ASN A 449 0.20 9.29 -0.63
CA ASN A 449 0.50 10.59 -0.01
C ASN A 449 1.63 11.36 -0.72
N GLY A 450 2.35 10.71 -1.64
CA GLY A 450 3.46 11.33 -2.36
C GLY A 450 3.02 12.40 -3.38
N PRO A 451 3.76 13.50 -3.53
CA PRO A 451 3.65 14.38 -4.69
C PRO A 451 3.83 13.56 -5.97
N LYS A 452 2.80 13.48 -6.81
CA LYS A 452 2.78 12.65 -8.02
C LYS A 452 3.92 12.99 -9.00
N THR A 453 4.50 14.18 -8.89
CA THR A 453 5.49 14.73 -9.82
C THR A 453 6.95 14.65 -9.36
N ASP A 454 7.28 14.20 -8.15
CA ASP A 454 8.67 14.22 -7.67
C ASP A 454 9.40 12.88 -7.85
N ASP A 455 10.37 12.85 -8.78
CA ASP A 455 11.25 11.70 -9.00
C ASP A 455 12.21 11.45 -7.83
N ARG A 456 12.68 12.52 -7.15
CA ARG A 456 13.68 12.38 -6.10
C ARG A 456 13.12 11.61 -4.92
N LEU A 457 11.85 11.83 -4.59
CA LEU A 457 11.16 11.09 -3.53
C LEU A 457 11.11 9.58 -3.82
N TRP A 458 10.84 9.17 -5.06
CA TRP A 458 10.84 7.76 -5.43
C TRP A 458 12.24 7.14 -5.39
N ALA A 459 13.26 7.86 -5.84
CA ALA A 459 14.65 7.42 -5.74
C ALA A 459 15.08 7.22 -4.27
N THR A 460 14.82 8.21 -3.40
CA THR A 460 15.11 8.13 -1.97
C THR A 460 14.28 7.05 -1.27
N ALA A 461 13.00 6.89 -1.63
CA ALA A 461 12.14 5.85 -1.09
C ALA A 461 12.64 4.44 -1.46
N ARG A 462 13.02 4.22 -2.73
CA ARG A 462 13.61 2.95 -3.18
C ARG A 462 14.90 2.66 -2.42
N GLN A 463 15.80 3.64 -2.29
CA GLN A 463 17.04 3.48 -1.54
C GLN A 463 16.77 3.15 -0.06
N SER A 464 15.77 3.80 0.54
CA SER A 464 15.35 3.54 1.91
C SER A 464 14.81 2.11 2.07
N ILE A 465 13.90 1.65 1.20
CA ILE A 465 13.33 0.29 1.25
C ILE A 465 14.41 -0.78 1.11
N LEU A 466 15.35 -0.60 0.18
CA LEU A 466 16.46 -1.52 -0.01
C LEU A 466 17.40 -1.51 1.20
N TRP A 467 17.70 -0.33 1.76
CA TRP A 467 18.48 -0.23 2.99
C TRP A 467 17.76 -0.86 4.19
N LEU A 468 16.43 -0.78 4.29
CA LEU A 468 15.66 -1.44 5.35
C LEU A 468 15.72 -2.97 5.27
N ARG A 469 16.04 -3.54 4.11
CA ARG A 469 16.21 -4.98 3.91
C ARG A 469 17.53 -5.49 4.46
N ASP A 470 18.63 -4.77 4.25
CA ASP A 470 19.98 -5.29 4.52
C ASP A 470 20.89 -4.33 5.32
N TRP A 471 20.40 -3.15 5.70
CA TRP A 471 21.15 -2.06 6.34
C TRP A 471 22.40 -1.63 5.59
N GLY A 472 22.32 -1.59 4.25
CA GLY A 472 23.37 -1.11 3.37
C GLY A 472 24.49 -2.13 3.18
N ALA A 473 24.17 -3.42 3.18
CA ALA A 473 25.14 -4.45 2.82
C ALA A 473 25.47 -4.30 1.32
N ASN A 474 26.75 -4.23 0.97
CA ASN A 474 27.16 -4.17 -0.44
C ASN A 474 26.87 -5.51 -1.13
N ASP A 475 26.37 -5.44 -2.36
CA ASP A 475 26.12 -6.58 -3.27
C ASP A 475 27.36 -7.44 -3.57
N ALA A 476 28.55 -7.00 -3.14
CA ALA A 476 29.81 -7.74 -3.25
C ALA A 476 29.95 -8.91 -2.24
N SER A 477 29.04 -9.02 -1.26
CA SER A 477 29.01 -10.14 -0.34
C SER A 477 28.32 -11.35 -0.98
N THR A 478 29.07 -12.10 -1.79
CA THR A 478 28.72 -13.42 -2.35
C THR A 478 28.61 -14.53 -1.29
N SER A 479 28.32 -14.18 -0.04
CA SER A 479 28.07 -15.12 1.04
C SER A 479 26.58 -15.40 1.15
N SER A 480 26.23 -16.67 1.29
CA SER A 480 24.89 -17.23 1.55
C SER A 480 24.21 -16.73 2.84
N ASP A 481 24.64 -15.60 3.39
CA ASP A 481 24.08 -15.01 4.61
C ASP A 481 22.75 -14.32 4.27
N PRO A 482 21.66 -14.63 4.98
CA PRO A 482 20.38 -13.95 4.79
C PRO A 482 20.53 -12.46 5.14
N ALA A 483 19.78 -11.60 4.44
CA ALA A 483 19.75 -10.17 4.75
C ALA A 483 19.26 -9.93 6.19
N LYS A 484 19.88 -8.99 6.90
CA LYS A 484 19.73 -8.83 8.36
C LYS A 484 18.91 -7.61 8.79
N GLY A 485 18.25 -6.91 7.86
CA GLY A 485 17.45 -5.73 8.15
C GLY A 485 16.04 -6.04 8.67
N ILE A 486 15.24 -4.99 8.88
CA ILE A 486 13.83 -5.11 9.28
C ILE A 486 12.97 -5.80 8.22
N PHE A 487 13.40 -5.80 6.96
CA PHE A 487 12.79 -6.55 5.86
C PHE A 487 13.69 -7.71 5.39
N GLY A 488 14.52 -8.25 6.30
CA GLY A 488 15.56 -9.23 5.99
C GLY A 488 15.08 -10.52 5.33
N GLN A 489 13.86 -11.00 5.63
CA GLN A 489 13.29 -12.18 4.96
C GLN A 489 12.77 -11.87 3.55
N LEU A 490 12.54 -10.60 3.23
CA LEU A 490 12.01 -10.22 1.94
C LEU A 490 13.10 -10.31 0.88
N LYS A 491 12.80 -11.08 -0.16
CA LYS A 491 13.60 -11.14 -1.38
C LYS A 491 13.70 -9.75 -2.01
N ARG A 492 14.87 -9.41 -2.55
CA ARG A 492 15.09 -8.12 -3.22
C ARG A 492 14.12 -7.95 -4.38
N GLU A 493 13.92 -9.02 -5.12
CA GLU A 493 13.04 -9.09 -6.29
C GLU A 493 11.59 -8.76 -5.90
N TYR A 494 11.13 -9.21 -4.72
CA TYR A 494 9.78 -8.89 -4.24
C TYR A 494 9.61 -7.40 -3.97
N LEU A 495 10.57 -6.77 -3.28
CA LEU A 495 10.50 -5.33 -2.99
C LEU A 495 10.55 -4.50 -4.28
N GLU A 496 11.40 -4.88 -5.22
CA GLU A 496 11.51 -4.22 -6.53
C GLU A 496 10.22 -4.35 -7.36
N VAL A 497 9.53 -5.50 -7.32
CA VAL A 497 8.22 -5.68 -7.95
C VAL A 497 7.17 -4.74 -7.35
N GLU A 498 7.11 -4.62 -6.03
CA GLU A 498 6.14 -3.73 -5.38
C GLU A 498 6.45 -2.25 -5.62
N ILE A 499 7.74 -1.88 -5.68
CA ILE A 499 8.16 -0.52 -6.07
C ILE A 499 7.78 -0.23 -7.53
N LEU A 500 8.02 -1.17 -8.45
CA LEU A 500 7.62 -1.04 -9.85
C LEU A 500 6.09 -0.84 -9.97
N LYS A 501 5.28 -1.64 -9.27
CA LYS A 501 3.82 -1.46 -9.24
C LYS A 501 3.44 -0.05 -8.77
N GLY A 502 4.08 0.46 -7.73
CA GLY A 502 3.88 1.82 -7.21
C GLY A 502 4.22 2.92 -8.24
N LEU A 503 5.35 2.78 -8.93
CA LEU A 503 5.78 3.70 -9.99
C LEU A 503 4.78 3.73 -11.15
N LEU A 504 4.34 2.56 -11.61
CA LEU A 504 3.37 2.43 -12.71
C LEU A 504 2.00 3.00 -12.34
N ALA A 505 1.50 2.74 -11.12
CA ALA A 505 0.23 3.28 -10.64
C ALA A 505 0.20 4.82 -10.63
N ASN A 506 1.36 5.45 -10.37
CA ASN A 506 1.57 6.89 -10.34
C ASN A 506 2.11 7.50 -11.64
N GLN A 507 2.08 6.76 -12.75
CA GLN A 507 2.49 7.24 -14.09
C GLN A 507 3.96 7.68 -14.18
N ARG A 508 4.85 7.14 -13.32
CA ARG A 508 6.30 7.40 -13.33
C ARG A 508 7.04 6.51 -14.35
N TYR A 509 6.57 6.50 -15.59
CA TYR A 509 7.07 5.59 -16.61
C TYR A 509 8.54 5.85 -16.97
N ALA A 510 8.96 7.11 -17.03
CA ALA A 510 10.33 7.48 -17.37
C ALA A 510 11.36 6.95 -16.36
N MET A 511 11.09 7.15 -15.06
CA MET A 511 11.94 6.61 -14.00
C MET A 511 11.91 5.08 -13.96
N ALA A 512 10.73 4.47 -14.10
CA ALA A 512 10.62 3.02 -14.11
C ALA A 512 11.44 2.42 -15.26
N ARG A 513 11.43 3.06 -16.44
CA ARG A 513 12.27 2.67 -17.57
C ARG A 513 13.76 2.84 -17.28
N GLU A 514 14.15 3.96 -16.67
CA GLU A 514 15.55 4.22 -16.30
C GLU A 514 16.09 3.12 -15.35
N ILE A 515 15.29 2.71 -14.36
CA ILE A 515 15.69 1.73 -13.33
C ILE A 515 15.69 0.30 -13.88
N TYR A 516 14.63 -0.11 -14.59
CA TYR A 516 14.40 -1.53 -14.92
C TYR A 516 14.77 -1.92 -16.35
N GLU A 517 14.89 -0.97 -17.29
CA GLU A 517 15.17 -1.24 -18.71
C GLU A 517 16.49 -0.63 -19.20
N ASP A 518 16.77 0.64 -18.88
CA ASP A 518 17.94 1.35 -19.40
C ASP A 518 19.22 1.09 -18.58
N ASN A 519 19.10 0.74 -17.30
CA ASN A 519 20.25 0.43 -16.44
C ASN A 519 20.90 -0.91 -16.84
N PRO A 520 22.25 -0.99 -16.96
CA PRO A 520 22.94 -2.26 -17.21
C PRO A 520 22.77 -3.27 -16.06
N ASN A 521 22.66 -2.78 -14.81
CA ASN A 521 22.48 -3.62 -13.62
C ASN A 521 20.99 -3.73 -13.28
N ARG A 522 20.25 -4.46 -14.12
CA ARG A 522 18.79 -4.63 -13.95
C ARG A 522 18.49 -5.42 -12.67
N PRO A 523 17.64 -4.90 -11.76
CA PRO A 523 17.33 -5.58 -10.50
C PRO A 523 16.33 -6.72 -10.65
N LEU A 524 15.62 -6.82 -11.79
CA LEU A 524 14.62 -7.83 -12.07
C LEU A 524 14.98 -8.59 -13.35
N ASP A 525 14.67 -9.89 -13.37
CA ASP A 525 14.73 -10.69 -14.59
C ASP A 525 13.70 -10.23 -15.61
N THR A 526 14.02 -10.40 -16.90
CA THR A 526 13.20 -9.93 -18.04
C THR A 526 11.80 -10.53 -18.00
N LYS A 527 11.68 -11.82 -17.68
CA LYS A 527 10.37 -12.50 -17.61
C LYS A 527 9.50 -11.93 -16.50
N LEU A 528 10.08 -11.78 -15.30
CA LEU A 528 9.36 -11.28 -14.12
C LEU A 528 8.98 -9.80 -14.29
N LEU A 529 9.82 -9.01 -14.96
CA LEU A 529 9.50 -7.64 -15.36
C LEU A 529 8.31 -7.59 -16.33
N GLN A 530 8.32 -8.41 -17.40
CA GLN A 530 7.20 -8.51 -18.35
C GLN A 530 5.89 -8.92 -17.66
N ASP A 531 5.92 -9.98 -16.87
CA ASP A 531 4.75 -10.49 -16.14
C ASP A 531 4.17 -9.41 -15.20
N THR A 532 5.04 -8.65 -14.52
CA THR A 532 4.62 -7.56 -13.62
C THR A 532 4.00 -6.40 -14.38
N ILE A 533 4.57 -6.01 -15.53
CA ILE A 533 4.02 -4.91 -16.35
C ILE A 533 2.66 -5.32 -16.90
N PHE A 534 2.52 -6.52 -17.46
CA PHE A 534 1.24 -7.02 -17.98
C PHE A 534 0.18 -7.12 -16.87
N ALA A 535 0.53 -7.66 -15.70
CA ALA A 535 -0.39 -7.74 -14.57
C ALA A 535 -0.83 -6.34 -14.09
N THR A 536 0.08 -5.36 -14.06
CA THR A 536 -0.23 -3.99 -13.63
C THR A 536 -1.09 -3.27 -14.67
N ALA A 537 -0.80 -3.45 -15.96
CA ALA A 537 -1.62 -2.92 -17.05
C ALA A 537 -3.06 -3.48 -16.99
N MET A 538 -3.21 -4.79 -16.80
CA MET A 538 -4.51 -5.44 -16.64
C MET A 538 -5.25 -4.98 -15.39
N THR A 539 -4.53 -4.73 -14.28
CA THR A 539 -5.12 -4.16 -13.08
C THR A 539 -5.63 -2.73 -13.32
N ALA A 540 -4.93 -1.93 -14.13
CA ALA A 540 -5.39 -0.60 -14.53
C ALA A 540 -6.61 -0.66 -15.47
N TYR A 541 -6.68 -1.66 -16.35
CA TYR A 541 -7.85 -1.94 -17.19
C TYR A 541 -9.06 -2.34 -16.33
N ASP A 542 -8.86 -3.24 -15.37
CA ASP A 542 -9.94 -3.75 -14.54
C ASP A 542 -10.49 -2.69 -13.57
N ASN A 543 -9.65 -1.76 -13.10
CA ASN A 543 -10.13 -0.67 -12.25
C ASN A 543 -10.68 0.54 -13.03
N ALA A 544 -10.78 0.46 -14.35
CA ALA A 544 -11.27 1.57 -15.17
C ALA A 544 -12.80 1.69 -15.09
N SER A 545 -13.29 2.93 -14.94
CA SER A 545 -14.73 3.23 -14.91
C SER A 545 -15.30 3.67 -16.27
N ASN A 546 -14.45 3.91 -17.27
CA ASN A 546 -14.85 4.43 -18.58
C ASN A 546 -14.18 3.63 -19.71
N PRO A 547 -14.92 3.21 -20.75
CA PRO A 547 -14.39 2.47 -21.89
C PRO A 547 -13.54 3.28 -22.88
N ASN A 548 -13.35 4.59 -22.68
CA ASN A 548 -12.54 5.43 -23.58
C ASN A 548 -11.02 5.24 -23.36
N ARG A 549 -10.29 4.86 -24.42
CA ARG A 549 -8.82 4.67 -24.41
C ARG A 549 -8.02 5.92 -24.04
N THR A 550 -8.55 7.12 -24.29
CA THR A 550 -7.82 8.38 -24.10
C THR A 550 -7.91 8.96 -22.70
N ARG A 551 -8.71 8.36 -21.80
CA ARG A 551 -8.98 8.91 -20.46
C ARG A 551 -8.98 7.83 -19.38
N GLY A 552 -8.69 8.23 -18.14
CA GLY A 552 -8.86 7.38 -16.96
C GLY A 552 -7.96 6.13 -16.95
N GLY A 553 -8.48 5.02 -16.44
CA GLY A 553 -7.75 3.76 -16.25
C GLY A 553 -7.31 3.07 -17.55
N LEU A 554 -8.09 3.21 -18.62
CA LEU A 554 -7.70 2.65 -19.93
C LEU A 554 -6.50 3.35 -20.54
N LYS A 555 -6.43 4.68 -20.41
CA LYS A 555 -5.24 5.44 -20.81
C LYS A 555 -4.02 4.95 -20.04
N LYS A 556 -4.15 4.76 -18.72
CA LYS A 556 -3.06 4.22 -17.90
C LYS A 556 -2.60 2.84 -18.39
N CYS A 557 -3.54 1.94 -18.69
CA CYS A 557 -3.21 0.63 -19.26
C CYS A 557 -2.42 0.76 -20.57
N ASP A 558 -2.86 1.63 -21.49
CA ASP A 558 -2.17 1.88 -22.76
C ASP A 558 -0.78 2.50 -22.58
N ASP A 559 -0.67 3.48 -21.68
CA ASP A 559 0.59 4.15 -21.36
C ASP A 559 1.59 3.17 -20.70
N ILE A 560 1.14 2.28 -19.81
CA ILE A 560 1.97 1.25 -19.17
C ILE A 560 2.56 0.29 -20.22
N LEU A 561 1.76 -0.17 -21.18
CA LEU A 561 2.23 -1.07 -22.24
C LEU A 561 3.29 -0.43 -23.12
N LYS A 562 3.16 0.88 -23.38
CA LYS A 562 4.10 1.66 -24.21
C LYS A 562 5.32 2.16 -23.45
N ALA A 563 5.36 2.01 -22.12
CA ALA A 563 6.42 2.55 -21.28
C ALA A 563 7.77 1.85 -21.44
N PHE A 564 7.78 0.57 -21.81
CA PHE A 564 8.98 -0.29 -21.85
C PHE A 564 9.22 -0.90 -23.25
N PRO A 565 9.62 -0.10 -24.24
CA PRO A 565 9.70 -0.55 -25.63
C PRO A 565 10.81 -1.58 -25.91
N LYS A 566 11.85 -1.70 -25.07
CA LYS A 566 12.92 -2.69 -25.26
C LYS A 566 12.58 -4.04 -24.62
N THR A 567 11.73 -4.02 -23.60
CA THR A 567 11.34 -5.20 -22.81
C THR A 567 10.03 -5.79 -23.33
N ILE A 568 9.09 -4.93 -23.74
CA ILE A 568 7.80 -5.30 -24.31
C ILE A 568 7.87 -5.00 -25.81
N GLU A 569 8.12 -6.05 -26.59
CA GLU A 569 8.06 -5.94 -28.04
C GLU A 569 6.60 -5.97 -28.51
N SER A 570 6.28 -5.18 -29.53
CA SER A 570 4.97 -5.21 -30.19
C SER A 570 4.67 -6.57 -30.88
N SER A 571 5.69 -7.39 -31.11
CA SER A 571 5.60 -8.74 -31.66
C SER A 571 5.03 -9.77 -30.69
N MET A 572 5.03 -9.47 -29.38
CA MET A 572 4.58 -10.41 -28.35
C MET A 572 3.07 -10.60 -28.38
N VAL A 573 2.65 -11.87 -28.33
CA VAL A 573 1.23 -12.26 -28.34
C VAL A 573 0.45 -11.61 -27.19
N SER A 574 1.05 -11.53 -26.00
CA SER A 574 0.42 -10.90 -24.83
C SER A 574 0.16 -9.40 -25.04
N THR A 575 1.11 -8.68 -25.63
CA THR A 575 0.97 -7.25 -25.97
C THR A 575 -0.16 -7.06 -26.98
N HIS A 576 -0.16 -7.84 -28.07
CA HIS A 576 -1.19 -7.77 -29.09
C HIS A 576 -2.60 -8.06 -28.53
N ARG A 577 -2.72 -9.02 -27.61
CA ARG A 577 -3.99 -9.35 -26.95
C ARG A 577 -4.53 -8.19 -26.12
N ILE A 578 -3.69 -7.55 -25.30
CA ILE A 578 -4.12 -6.42 -24.47
C ILE A 578 -4.41 -5.18 -25.34
N GLU A 579 -3.64 -4.95 -26.41
CA GLU A 579 -3.93 -3.89 -27.38
C GLU A 579 -5.28 -4.12 -28.09
N ALA A 580 -5.54 -5.35 -28.55
CA ALA A 580 -6.83 -5.71 -29.14
C ALA A 580 -7.98 -5.52 -28.14
N LEU A 581 -7.77 -5.86 -26.86
CA LEU A 581 -8.74 -5.63 -25.78
C LEU A 581 -9.03 -4.15 -25.58
N LEU A 582 -7.99 -3.31 -25.55
CA LEU A 582 -8.13 -1.84 -25.43
C LEU A 582 -8.87 -1.25 -26.63
N GLN A 583 -8.57 -1.72 -27.85
CA GLN A 583 -9.24 -1.26 -29.07
C GLN A 583 -10.70 -1.68 -29.12
N ALA A 584 -11.02 -2.93 -28.74
CA ALA A 584 -12.40 -3.40 -28.64
C ALA A 584 -13.19 -2.59 -27.62
N THR A 585 -12.61 -2.36 -26.43
CA THR A 585 -13.25 -1.58 -25.37
C THR A 585 -13.47 -0.13 -25.79
N HIS A 586 -12.50 0.47 -26.49
CA HIS A 586 -12.66 1.83 -27.03
C HIS A 586 -13.78 1.92 -28.07
N ALA A 587 -13.87 0.96 -28.99
CA ALA A 587 -14.96 0.92 -29.97
C ALA A 587 -16.33 0.79 -29.28
N LEU A 588 -16.43 0.07 -28.16
CA LEU A 588 -17.67 0.02 -27.35
C LEU A 588 -18.05 1.39 -26.76
N SER A 589 -17.09 2.29 -26.51
CA SER A 589 -17.36 3.61 -25.94
C SER A 589 -18.13 4.55 -26.88
N GLU A 590 -18.18 4.23 -28.18
CA GLU A 590 -18.96 4.98 -29.18
C GLU A 590 -20.45 4.68 -29.13
N TYR A 591 -20.84 3.59 -28.46
CA TYR A 591 -22.22 3.13 -28.37
C TYR A 591 -22.77 3.35 -26.96
N ARG A 592 -24.07 3.63 -26.87
CA ARG A 592 -24.75 3.62 -25.58
C ARG A 592 -24.89 2.17 -25.13
N LEU A 593 -24.30 1.84 -23.98
CA LEU A 593 -24.33 0.49 -23.43
C LEU A 593 -24.61 0.52 -21.93
N VAL A 594 -25.79 0.00 -21.55
CA VAL A 594 -26.26 -0.11 -20.16
C VAL A 594 -26.77 -1.53 -19.93
N LEU A 595 -25.98 -2.36 -19.25
CA LEU A 595 -26.35 -3.77 -18.99
C LEU A 595 -27.29 -3.91 -17.79
N LYS A 596 -27.09 -3.10 -16.74
CA LYS A 596 -27.93 -3.02 -15.54
C LYS A 596 -28.46 -1.60 -15.39
N GLN A 597 -29.71 -1.45 -14.93
CA GLN A 597 -30.33 -0.13 -14.76
C GLN A 597 -29.50 0.75 -13.81
N GLY A 598 -29.04 1.90 -14.30
CA GLY A 598 -28.36 2.93 -13.50
C GLY A 598 -26.82 2.87 -13.46
N GLU A 599 -26.18 1.82 -13.98
CA GLU A 599 -24.71 1.70 -13.98
C GLU A 599 -24.13 1.79 -15.41
N PRO A 600 -23.15 2.68 -15.67
CA PRO A 600 -22.47 2.72 -16.96
C PRO A 600 -21.61 1.46 -17.18
N PHE A 601 -21.41 1.11 -18.45
CA PHE A 601 -20.57 -0.03 -18.80
C PHE A 601 -19.13 0.14 -18.30
N THR A 602 -18.65 -0.85 -17.53
CA THR A 602 -17.26 -0.92 -17.09
C THR A 602 -16.46 -1.95 -17.91
N PRO A 603 -15.23 -1.62 -18.33
CA PRO A 603 -14.33 -2.49 -19.07
C PRO A 603 -14.18 -3.92 -18.54
N VAL A 604 -14.15 -4.12 -17.21
CA VAL A 604 -14.08 -5.47 -16.59
C VAL A 604 -15.19 -6.37 -17.09
N VAL A 605 -16.39 -5.81 -17.27
CA VAL A 605 -17.55 -6.60 -17.68
C VAL A 605 -17.30 -7.26 -19.02
N LEU A 606 -16.60 -6.60 -19.96
CA LEU A 606 -16.23 -7.19 -21.25
C LEU A 606 -15.40 -8.47 -21.07
N ARG A 607 -14.43 -8.43 -20.16
CA ARG A 607 -13.45 -9.49 -19.96
C ARG A 607 -14.02 -10.67 -19.17
N VAL A 608 -14.90 -10.40 -18.21
CA VAL A 608 -15.49 -11.41 -17.32
C VAL A 608 -16.80 -11.98 -17.88
N HIS A 609 -17.36 -11.39 -18.95
CA HIS A 609 -18.60 -11.88 -19.56
C HIS A 609 -18.43 -13.30 -20.10
N THR A 610 -19.40 -14.18 -19.80
CA THR A 610 -19.40 -15.57 -20.27
C THR A 610 -19.52 -15.69 -21.78
N ASP A 611 -20.17 -14.72 -22.42
CA ASP A 611 -20.33 -14.66 -23.87
C ASP A 611 -20.11 -13.24 -24.41
N PRO A 612 -18.85 -12.80 -24.59
CA PRO A 612 -18.55 -11.40 -24.89
C PRO A 612 -19.25 -10.90 -26.17
N ILE A 613 -19.43 -11.77 -27.17
CA ILE A 613 -20.03 -11.40 -28.46
C ILE A 613 -21.51 -10.99 -28.30
N SER A 614 -22.24 -11.51 -27.30
CA SER A 614 -23.64 -11.13 -27.08
C SER A 614 -23.83 -9.68 -26.65
N ILE A 615 -22.76 -9.01 -26.17
CA ILE A 615 -22.79 -7.58 -25.83
C ILE A 615 -23.13 -6.75 -27.08
N ILE A 616 -22.71 -7.18 -28.27
CA ILE A 616 -23.07 -6.53 -29.54
C ILE A 616 -24.58 -6.58 -29.77
N GLY A 617 -25.26 -7.67 -29.39
CA GLY A 617 -26.73 -7.73 -29.43
C GLY A 617 -27.38 -6.65 -28.57
N LYS A 618 -26.84 -6.40 -27.38
CA LYS A 618 -27.32 -5.31 -26.49
C LYS A 618 -27.04 -3.92 -27.06
N ILE A 619 -25.93 -3.74 -27.78
CA ILE A 619 -25.65 -2.49 -28.50
C ILE A 619 -26.73 -2.25 -29.56
N LEU A 620 -27.06 -3.28 -30.35
CA LEU A 620 -28.08 -3.20 -31.40
C LEU A 620 -29.47 -2.87 -30.82
N GLU A 621 -29.84 -3.48 -29.69
CA GLU A 621 -31.12 -3.18 -28.99
C GLU A 621 -31.21 -1.73 -28.48
N GLN A 622 -30.09 -1.15 -28.00
CA GLN A 622 -30.08 0.15 -27.33
C GLN A 622 -29.78 1.34 -28.24
N ASN A 623 -29.20 1.09 -29.42
CA ASN A 623 -28.78 2.11 -30.37
C ASN A 623 -29.51 1.91 -31.71
N PRO A 624 -30.61 2.63 -31.96
CA PRO A 624 -31.38 2.44 -33.19
C PRO A 624 -30.52 2.73 -34.43
N LYS A 625 -30.74 1.99 -35.52
CA LYS A 625 -29.99 2.06 -36.79
C LYS A 625 -28.52 1.65 -36.71
N SER A 626 -28.02 1.18 -35.57
CA SER A 626 -26.62 0.74 -35.45
C SER A 626 -26.29 -0.47 -36.32
N TYR A 627 -27.29 -1.28 -36.70
CA TYR A 627 -27.15 -2.41 -37.63
C TYR A 627 -26.63 -2.00 -39.02
N THR A 628 -26.79 -0.73 -39.42
CA THR A 628 -26.26 -0.20 -40.70
C THR A 628 -24.73 -0.12 -40.70
N ARG A 629 -24.09 -0.03 -39.53
CA ARG A 629 -22.63 0.03 -39.33
C ARG A 629 -22.02 -1.36 -39.13
N ILE A 630 -22.41 -2.30 -39.98
CA ILE A 630 -21.99 -3.71 -39.88
C ILE A 630 -20.46 -3.89 -39.95
N HIS A 631 -19.74 -3.05 -40.71
CA HIS A 631 -18.29 -3.12 -40.80
C HIS A 631 -17.63 -2.82 -39.44
N ASP A 632 -18.05 -1.75 -38.77
CA ASP A 632 -17.54 -1.38 -37.44
C ASP A 632 -17.81 -2.48 -36.40
N LEU A 633 -19.00 -3.10 -36.46
CA LEU A 633 -19.38 -4.18 -35.55
C LEU A 633 -18.61 -5.49 -35.82
N LEU A 634 -18.29 -5.78 -37.07
CA LEU A 634 -17.44 -6.93 -37.44
C LEU A 634 -15.98 -6.71 -37.03
N ASP A 635 -15.46 -5.50 -37.23
CA ASP A 635 -14.12 -5.14 -36.77
C ASP A 635 -14.03 -5.20 -35.24
N LEU A 636 -15.06 -4.74 -34.54
CA LEU A 636 -15.20 -4.91 -33.09
C LEU A 636 -15.18 -6.40 -32.70
N GLY A 637 -15.98 -7.24 -33.36
CA GLY A 637 -15.98 -8.68 -33.14
C GLY A 637 -14.63 -9.35 -33.39
N ALA A 638 -13.93 -8.96 -34.47
CA ALA A 638 -12.59 -9.44 -34.78
C ALA A 638 -11.57 -9.05 -33.71
N ARG A 639 -11.63 -7.81 -33.20
CA ARG A 639 -10.79 -7.35 -32.08
C ARG A 639 -11.09 -8.08 -30.78
N MET A 640 -12.36 -8.39 -30.50
CA MET A 640 -12.74 -9.20 -29.34
C MET A 640 -12.14 -10.61 -29.41
N VAL A 641 -12.18 -11.25 -30.58
CA VAL A 641 -11.54 -12.57 -30.78
C VAL A 641 -10.01 -12.47 -30.64
N GLN A 642 -9.37 -11.44 -31.21
CA GLN A 642 -7.92 -11.20 -31.06
C GLN A 642 -7.50 -10.95 -29.61
N ALA A 643 -8.39 -10.35 -28.80
CA ALA A 643 -8.20 -10.17 -27.36
C ALA A 643 -8.37 -11.47 -26.55
N GLY A 644 -8.75 -12.58 -27.19
CA GLY A 644 -9.07 -13.84 -26.54
C GLY A 644 -10.48 -13.90 -25.93
N LEU A 645 -11.39 -12.99 -26.29
CA LEU A 645 -12.77 -12.94 -25.81
C LEU A 645 -13.69 -13.75 -26.73
N THR A 646 -13.68 -15.07 -26.57
CA THR A 646 -14.42 -15.99 -27.46
C THR A 646 -15.63 -16.59 -26.76
N ALA A 647 -16.69 -16.92 -27.51
CA ALA A 647 -17.94 -17.46 -26.96
C ALA A 647 -17.82 -18.89 -26.39
N HIS A 648 -16.67 -19.56 -26.55
CA HIS A 648 -16.44 -20.95 -26.13
C HIS A 648 -15.42 -21.09 -24.99
N ASP A 649 -14.98 -19.97 -24.41
CA ASP A 649 -14.13 -20.01 -23.22
C ASP A 649 -14.95 -20.47 -22.02
N LYS A 650 -14.78 -21.75 -21.65
CA LYS A 650 -15.17 -22.22 -20.32
C LYS A 650 -14.49 -21.31 -19.28
N PRO A 651 -15.21 -20.88 -18.23
CA PRO A 651 -14.64 -20.00 -17.21
C PRO A 651 -13.38 -20.65 -16.62
N GLY A 652 -12.22 -20.01 -16.79
CA GLY A 652 -10.92 -20.48 -16.28
C GLY A 652 -9.86 -20.86 -17.33
N ARG A 653 -10.11 -20.73 -18.64
CA ARG A 653 -9.12 -20.98 -19.71
C ARG A 653 -8.51 -19.73 -20.35
N HIS A 654 -8.57 -18.59 -19.66
CA HIS A 654 -7.87 -17.38 -20.11
C HIS A 654 -6.36 -17.62 -20.10
N GLY A 655 -5.74 -17.74 -21.28
CA GLY A 655 -4.28 -17.80 -21.41
C GLY A 655 -3.70 -18.95 -22.23
N VAL A 656 -4.51 -19.89 -22.74
CA VAL A 656 -3.98 -20.89 -23.69
C VAL A 656 -3.71 -20.20 -25.03
N SER A 657 -2.56 -20.49 -25.62
CA SER A 657 -2.20 -20.09 -26.99
C SER A 657 -3.16 -20.79 -27.95
N ILE A 658 -4.23 -20.08 -28.35
CA ILE A 658 -5.08 -20.47 -29.47
C ILE A 658 -4.18 -20.53 -30.70
N THR A 659 -4.24 -21.62 -31.46
CA THR A 659 -3.48 -21.73 -32.70
C THR A 659 -3.97 -20.68 -33.71
N PRO A 660 -3.13 -20.20 -34.65
CA PRO A 660 -3.56 -19.25 -35.67
C PRO A 660 -4.78 -19.73 -36.47
N GLU A 661 -4.90 -21.04 -36.65
CA GLU A 661 -6.02 -21.70 -37.32
C GLU A 661 -7.32 -21.63 -36.50
N GLU A 662 -7.26 -21.92 -35.20
CA GLU A 662 -8.42 -21.79 -34.29
C GLU A 662 -8.88 -20.33 -34.17
N GLU A 663 -7.95 -19.36 -34.15
CA GLU A 663 -8.29 -17.93 -34.11
C GLU A 663 -9.02 -17.50 -35.39
N ALA A 664 -8.59 -17.99 -36.56
CA ALA A 664 -9.26 -17.73 -37.83
C ALA A 664 -10.67 -18.33 -37.87
N GLN A 665 -10.85 -19.55 -37.35
CA GLN A 665 -12.16 -20.20 -37.25
C GLN A 665 -13.09 -19.43 -36.29
N GLN A 666 -12.59 -19.03 -35.13
CA GLN A 666 -13.36 -18.24 -34.16
C GLN A 666 -13.74 -16.86 -34.70
N ARG A 667 -12.85 -16.22 -35.46
CA ARG A 667 -13.14 -14.96 -36.16
C ARG A 667 -14.26 -15.13 -37.18
N ALA A 668 -14.23 -16.20 -37.97
CA ALA A 668 -15.29 -16.50 -38.93
C ALA A 668 -16.63 -16.79 -38.24
N ALA A 669 -16.63 -17.55 -37.14
CA ALA A 669 -17.82 -17.82 -36.35
C ALA A 669 -18.41 -16.55 -35.71
N ALA A 670 -17.57 -15.68 -35.15
CA ALA A 670 -17.98 -14.39 -34.61
C ALA A 670 -18.59 -13.49 -35.70
N ALA A 671 -17.98 -13.43 -36.88
CA ALA A 671 -18.47 -12.63 -38.01
C ALA A 671 -19.86 -13.08 -38.48
N LYS A 672 -20.08 -14.39 -38.59
CA LYS A 672 -21.40 -14.98 -38.92
C LYS A 672 -22.44 -14.63 -37.88
N ARG A 673 -22.10 -14.78 -36.59
CA ARG A 673 -22.99 -14.47 -35.47
C ARG A 673 -23.36 -12.99 -35.41
N ILE A 674 -22.41 -12.07 -35.63
CA ILE A 674 -22.67 -10.63 -35.65
C ILE A 674 -23.54 -10.25 -36.83
N THR A 675 -23.30 -10.84 -38.01
CA THR A 675 -24.15 -10.64 -39.20
C THR A 675 -25.59 -11.08 -38.92
N ALA A 676 -25.79 -12.22 -38.26
CA ALA A 676 -27.12 -12.68 -37.83
C ALA A 676 -27.79 -11.69 -36.87
N MET A 677 -27.08 -11.21 -35.85
CA MET A 677 -27.61 -10.20 -34.91
C MET A 677 -28.01 -8.89 -35.62
N CYS A 678 -27.23 -8.43 -36.61
CA CYS A 678 -27.57 -7.24 -37.40
C CYS A 678 -28.82 -7.45 -38.26
N ILE A 679 -29.02 -8.65 -38.83
CA ILE A 679 -30.23 -9.00 -39.57
C ILE A 679 -31.45 -8.96 -38.64
N ASP A 680 -31.37 -9.60 -37.48
CA ASP A 680 -32.46 -9.61 -36.50
C ASP A 680 -32.80 -8.20 -36.00
N ALA A 681 -31.80 -7.35 -35.77
CA ALA A 681 -32.00 -5.95 -35.38
C ALA A 681 -32.65 -5.12 -36.49
N ALA A 682 -32.22 -5.29 -37.74
CA ALA A 682 -32.85 -4.62 -38.89
C ALA A 682 -34.32 -5.03 -39.07
N LEU A 683 -34.64 -6.32 -38.88
CA LEU A 683 -36.02 -6.81 -38.92
C LEU A 683 -36.86 -6.25 -37.77
N THR A 684 -36.27 -6.08 -36.58
CA THR A 684 -36.95 -5.51 -35.40
C THR A 684 -37.28 -4.03 -35.59
N GLU A 685 -36.44 -3.28 -36.30
CA GLU A 685 -36.68 -1.88 -36.69
C GLU A 685 -37.49 -1.73 -37.99
N ASP A 686 -38.08 -2.83 -38.50
CA ASP A 686 -38.88 -2.85 -39.72
C ASP A 686 -38.12 -2.40 -41.00
N ASP A 687 -36.79 -2.60 -41.04
CA ASP A 687 -35.90 -2.34 -42.18
C ASP A 687 -35.52 -3.63 -42.92
N PHE A 688 -36.48 -4.14 -43.69
CA PHE A 688 -36.31 -5.39 -44.44
C PHE A 688 -35.25 -5.29 -45.56
N GLU A 689 -35.11 -4.14 -46.22
CA GLU A 689 -34.17 -4.01 -47.36
C GLU A 689 -32.72 -4.17 -46.90
N THR A 690 -32.35 -3.60 -45.74
CA THR A 690 -31.03 -3.78 -45.16
C THR A 690 -30.80 -5.23 -44.74
N ALA A 691 -31.78 -5.86 -44.09
CA ALA A 691 -31.73 -7.29 -43.71
C ALA A 691 -31.54 -8.20 -44.94
N TYR A 692 -32.33 -7.99 -45.99
CA TYR A 692 -32.24 -8.69 -47.27
C TYR A 692 -30.84 -8.53 -47.90
N SER A 693 -30.30 -7.31 -47.92
CA SER A 693 -28.97 -7.05 -48.47
C SER A 693 -27.87 -7.84 -47.73
N TYR A 694 -27.96 -7.97 -46.40
CA TYR A 694 -27.00 -8.74 -45.61
C TYR A 694 -27.13 -10.24 -45.84
N VAL A 695 -28.36 -10.77 -45.96
CA VAL A 695 -28.58 -12.19 -46.29
C VAL A 695 -27.99 -12.52 -47.66
N VAL A 696 -28.28 -11.72 -48.69
CA VAL A 696 -27.85 -12.00 -50.07
C VAL A 696 -26.34 -11.77 -50.24
N HIS A 697 -25.77 -10.69 -49.73
CA HIS A 697 -24.37 -10.37 -49.98
C HIS A 697 -23.38 -11.04 -49.03
N ARG A 698 -23.80 -11.40 -47.80
CA ARG A 698 -22.87 -11.93 -46.78
C ARG A 698 -23.15 -13.37 -46.37
N LEU A 699 -24.41 -13.82 -46.35
CA LEU A 699 -24.73 -15.21 -46.03
C LEU A 699 -24.77 -16.10 -47.28
N ALA A 700 -25.20 -15.59 -48.43
CA ALA A 700 -25.31 -16.37 -49.67
C ALA A 700 -23.98 -16.56 -50.42
N SER A 701 -22.95 -15.77 -50.10
CA SER A 701 -21.61 -15.90 -50.67
C SER A 701 -20.74 -16.78 -49.77
N PRO A 702 -20.38 -18.01 -50.16
CA PRO A 702 -19.39 -18.77 -49.42
C PRO A 702 -18.07 -18.00 -49.50
N ALA A 703 -17.47 -17.67 -48.36
CA ALA A 703 -16.16 -17.04 -48.33
C ALA A 703 -15.18 -17.85 -49.21
N PRO A 704 -14.38 -17.21 -50.09
CA PRO A 704 -13.37 -17.92 -50.85
C PRO A 704 -12.32 -18.44 -49.86
N THR A 705 -12.31 -19.74 -49.67
CA THR A 705 -11.24 -20.45 -48.98
C THR A 705 -9.94 -20.16 -49.72
N LEU A 706 -9.07 -19.31 -49.14
CA LEU A 706 -7.73 -19.03 -49.65
C LEU A 706 -6.79 -20.22 -49.39
N LEU A 707 -7.06 -21.39 -49.97
CA LEU A 707 -6.09 -22.50 -50.08
C LEU A 707 -6.34 -23.28 -51.39
N PRO A 708 -5.29 -23.63 -52.16
CA PRO A 708 -5.45 -24.41 -53.39
C PRO A 708 -5.83 -25.87 -53.07
N PRO A 709 -6.65 -26.53 -53.90
CA PRO A 709 -7.09 -27.89 -53.65
C PRO A 709 -5.99 -28.88 -54.02
N GLN A 710 -5.50 -29.65 -53.06
CA GLN A 710 -4.83 -30.92 -53.36
C GLN A 710 -5.75 -32.07 -52.95
N SER A 711 -6.12 -32.84 -53.98
CA SER A 711 -6.34 -34.29 -53.95
C SER A 711 -7.46 -34.83 -53.05
N SER A 712 -8.61 -35.03 -53.70
CA SER A 712 -9.53 -36.16 -53.55
C SER A 712 -9.25 -37.15 -52.41
N THR A 713 -10.03 -37.06 -51.33
CA THR A 713 -10.54 -38.21 -50.58
C THR A 713 -11.84 -37.83 -49.91
N ILE A 714 -12.85 -38.68 -50.08
CA ILE A 714 -14.16 -38.57 -49.43
C ILE A 714 -13.94 -38.78 -47.94
N ALA A 715 -13.94 -37.68 -47.18
CA ALA A 715 -14.02 -37.69 -45.73
C ALA A 715 -14.91 -36.54 -45.30
N THR A 716 -16.01 -36.90 -44.65
CA THR A 716 -16.95 -36.04 -43.92
C THR A 716 -16.21 -35.07 -43.01
N THR A 717 -15.92 -33.87 -43.50
CA THR A 717 -15.54 -32.74 -42.66
C THR A 717 -16.82 -32.13 -42.11
N THR A 718 -17.10 -32.42 -40.84
CA THR A 718 -18.09 -31.70 -40.03
C THR A 718 -17.77 -30.21 -40.11
N THR A 719 -18.53 -29.47 -40.90
CA THR A 719 -18.57 -28.02 -40.84
C THR A 719 -18.93 -27.61 -39.41
N PRO A 720 -18.23 -26.66 -38.78
CA PRO A 720 -18.62 -26.18 -37.45
C PRO A 720 -20.08 -25.73 -37.50
N ASP A 721 -20.90 -26.17 -36.54
CA ASP A 721 -22.33 -25.85 -36.40
C ASP A 721 -22.58 -24.34 -36.61
N ASP A 722 -22.94 -23.94 -37.83
CA ASP A 722 -23.28 -22.56 -38.17
C ASP A 722 -24.72 -22.28 -37.77
N ASP A 723 -24.94 -22.24 -36.47
CA ASP A 723 -26.26 -22.29 -35.88
C ASP A 723 -27.01 -20.96 -35.91
N TYR A 724 -26.37 -19.91 -36.44
CA TYR A 724 -26.86 -18.53 -36.48
C TYR A 724 -27.27 -18.10 -37.90
N SER A 725 -26.48 -18.43 -38.92
CA SER A 725 -26.67 -17.92 -40.28
C SER A 725 -27.97 -18.39 -40.91
N TRP A 726 -28.31 -19.68 -40.79
CA TRP A 726 -29.56 -20.22 -41.35
C TRP A 726 -30.79 -19.72 -40.60
N LYS A 727 -30.69 -19.50 -39.28
CA LYS A 727 -31.79 -18.97 -38.45
C LYS A 727 -32.11 -17.53 -38.86
N ALA A 728 -31.10 -16.67 -39.03
CA ALA A 728 -31.29 -15.29 -39.47
C ALA A 728 -31.91 -15.21 -40.88
N ALA A 729 -31.46 -16.04 -41.82
CA ALA A 729 -32.04 -16.11 -43.16
C ALA A 729 -33.51 -16.59 -43.14
N LEU A 730 -33.83 -17.57 -42.28
CA LEU A 730 -35.20 -18.03 -42.07
C LEU A 730 -36.09 -16.94 -41.44
N GLN A 731 -35.59 -16.18 -40.46
CA GLN A 731 -36.34 -15.07 -39.86
C GLN A 731 -36.61 -13.96 -40.88
N ALA A 732 -35.62 -13.60 -41.70
CA ALA A 732 -35.83 -12.67 -42.82
C ALA A 732 -36.89 -13.19 -43.80
N GLY A 733 -36.86 -14.47 -44.16
CA GLY A 733 -37.87 -15.09 -45.03
C GLY A 733 -39.29 -15.13 -44.44
N LYS A 734 -39.41 -15.21 -43.12
CA LYS A 734 -40.70 -15.19 -42.40
C LYS A 734 -41.24 -13.78 -42.16
N TYR A 735 -40.43 -12.74 -42.32
CA TYR A 735 -40.84 -11.36 -42.09
C TYR A 735 -41.99 -10.97 -43.02
N ARG A 736 -43.04 -10.37 -42.45
CA ARG A 736 -44.21 -9.88 -43.18
C ARG A 736 -44.23 -8.37 -43.11
N ARG A 737 -44.39 -7.74 -44.27
CA ARG A 737 -44.47 -6.29 -44.40
C ARG A 737 -45.66 -5.77 -43.58
N THR A 738 -45.42 -4.79 -42.72
CA THR A 738 -46.45 -4.07 -41.98
C THR A 738 -46.52 -2.62 -42.45
N ALA A 739 -47.47 -1.84 -41.93
CA ALA A 739 -47.55 -0.40 -42.23
C ALA A 739 -46.31 0.39 -41.77
N ARG A 740 -45.48 -0.20 -40.88
CA ARG A 740 -44.27 0.42 -40.32
C ARG A 740 -43.02 0.10 -41.12
N THR A 741 -43.06 -0.88 -42.02
CA THR A 741 -41.92 -1.29 -42.85
C THR A 741 -41.45 -0.15 -43.76
N LEU A 742 -40.16 0.16 -43.66
CA LEU A 742 -39.52 1.18 -44.48
C LEU A 742 -39.72 0.89 -45.97
N ARG A 743 -40.06 1.92 -46.74
CA ARG A 743 -40.28 1.76 -48.18
C ARG A 743 -38.93 1.74 -48.91
N PRO A 744 -38.79 0.92 -49.97
CA PRO A 744 -37.57 0.90 -50.76
C PRO A 744 -37.27 2.30 -51.32
N THR A 745 -36.04 2.78 -51.12
CA THR A 745 -35.56 4.08 -51.63
C THR A 745 -35.22 4.04 -53.12
N HIS A 746 -34.98 2.84 -53.68
CA HIS A 746 -34.73 2.61 -55.10
C HIS A 746 -35.66 1.52 -55.65
N LEU A 747 -36.51 1.88 -56.61
CA LEU A 747 -37.14 0.92 -57.52
C LEU A 747 -36.08 0.51 -58.55
N GLY A 748 -35.45 -0.65 -58.33
CA GLY A 748 -34.69 -1.32 -59.40
C GLY A 748 -35.62 -1.83 -60.49
N THR A 749 -35.06 -2.56 -61.47
CA THR A 749 -35.77 -3.15 -62.63
C THR A 749 -36.74 -4.31 -62.31
N ALA A 750 -37.22 -4.41 -61.07
CA ALA A 750 -38.18 -5.43 -60.59
C ALA A 750 -39.62 -4.89 -60.59
N SER A 751 -40.61 -5.78 -60.37
CA SER A 751 -42.06 -5.48 -60.36
C SER A 751 -42.36 -4.12 -59.71
N GLY A 752 -43.23 -3.33 -60.34
CA GLY A 752 -43.66 -2.02 -59.84
C GLY A 752 -44.44 -2.10 -58.52
N ASN A 753 -44.89 -3.30 -58.14
CA ASN A 753 -45.64 -3.54 -56.92
C ASN A 753 -44.70 -3.89 -55.74
N PRO A 754 -44.69 -3.07 -54.68
CA PRO A 754 -43.81 -3.27 -53.52
C PRO A 754 -44.16 -4.52 -52.69
N GLY A 755 -45.35 -5.11 -52.86
CA GLY A 755 -45.77 -6.35 -52.20
C GLY A 755 -45.18 -7.59 -52.89
N ILE A 756 -45.23 -7.63 -54.22
CA ILE A 756 -44.70 -8.75 -55.03
C ILE A 756 -43.18 -8.80 -54.93
N ARG A 757 -42.50 -7.66 -55.07
CA ARG A 757 -41.04 -7.58 -54.85
C ARG A 757 -40.61 -8.11 -53.48
N HIS A 758 -41.36 -7.77 -52.43
CA HIS A 758 -41.06 -8.26 -51.07
C HIS A 758 -41.25 -9.77 -50.94
N LEU A 759 -42.25 -10.36 -51.61
CA LEU A 759 -42.45 -11.81 -51.64
C LEU A 759 -41.32 -12.53 -52.39
N GLU A 760 -40.88 -11.98 -53.53
CA GLU A 760 -39.71 -12.49 -54.26
C GLU A 760 -38.44 -12.47 -53.37
N GLN A 761 -38.17 -11.33 -52.70
CA GLN A 761 -37.04 -11.18 -51.78
C GLN A 761 -37.11 -12.15 -50.59
N ARG A 762 -38.31 -12.44 -50.07
CA ARG A 762 -38.51 -13.45 -49.00
C ARG A 762 -38.20 -14.87 -49.50
N ILE A 763 -38.66 -15.23 -50.69
CA ILE A 763 -38.37 -16.53 -51.31
C ILE A 763 -36.86 -16.68 -51.52
N GLU A 764 -36.17 -15.62 -51.94
CA GLU A 764 -34.72 -15.61 -52.04
C GLU A 764 -34.04 -15.84 -50.69
N CYS A 765 -34.45 -15.15 -49.61
CA CYS A 765 -33.95 -15.40 -48.24
C CYS A 765 -34.23 -16.81 -47.73
N LEU A 766 -35.39 -17.40 -48.07
CA LEU A 766 -35.70 -18.78 -47.71
C LEU A 766 -34.87 -19.77 -48.52
N SER A 767 -34.57 -19.45 -49.79
CA SER A 767 -33.68 -20.26 -50.63
C SER A 767 -32.24 -20.26 -50.11
N THR A 768 -31.75 -19.14 -49.58
CA THR A 768 -30.42 -19.09 -48.94
C THR A 768 -30.41 -19.84 -47.62
N ALA A 769 -31.50 -19.77 -46.83
CA ALA A 769 -31.65 -20.58 -45.63
C ALA A 769 -31.60 -22.09 -45.94
N LEU A 770 -32.26 -22.57 -47.01
CA LEU A 770 -32.23 -23.98 -47.42
C LEU A 770 -30.82 -24.47 -47.79
N ARG A 771 -29.96 -23.60 -48.33
CA ARG A 771 -28.59 -23.97 -48.72
C ARG A 771 -27.65 -24.14 -47.52
N ILE A 772 -27.91 -23.42 -46.43
CA ILE A 772 -27.00 -23.31 -45.28
C ILE A 772 -27.48 -24.17 -44.10
N ALA A 773 -28.79 -24.45 -44.01
CA ALA A 773 -29.39 -25.15 -42.88
C ALA A 773 -28.97 -26.62 -42.75
N PRO A 774 -28.87 -27.14 -41.51
CA PRO A 774 -28.67 -28.56 -41.25
C PRO A 774 -29.90 -29.38 -41.67
N SER A 775 -29.68 -30.65 -42.02
CA SER A 775 -30.72 -31.54 -42.55
C SER A 775 -31.95 -31.69 -41.65
N THR A 776 -31.77 -31.51 -40.34
CA THR A 776 -32.83 -31.63 -39.32
C THR A 776 -33.84 -30.48 -39.33
N THR A 777 -33.50 -29.31 -39.90
CA THR A 777 -34.37 -28.11 -39.87
C THR A 777 -34.98 -27.76 -41.23
N LEU A 778 -34.66 -28.54 -42.27
CA LEU A 778 -35.14 -28.33 -43.65
C LEU A 778 -36.67 -28.33 -43.76
N GLN A 779 -37.37 -29.17 -42.99
CA GLN A 779 -38.83 -29.25 -43.06
C GLN A 779 -39.51 -27.93 -42.65
N GLU A 780 -38.95 -27.23 -41.66
CA GLU A 780 -39.47 -25.93 -41.22
C GLU A 780 -39.30 -24.87 -42.32
N ILE A 781 -38.13 -24.85 -42.95
CA ILE A 781 -37.79 -23.89 -44.01
C ILE A 781 -38.62 -24.16 -45.26
N LEU A 782 -38.78 -25.42 -45.66
CA LEU A 782 -39.60 -25.81 -46.82
C LEU A 782 -41.09 -25.45 -46.62
N ASN A 783 -41.61 -25.59 -45.41
CA ASN A 783 -42.97 -25.16 -45.08
C ASN A 783 -43.14 -23.65 -45.21
N ALA A 784 -42.15 -22.86 -44.76
CA ALA A 784 -42.16 -21.41 -44.93
C ALA A 784 -42.01 -21.01 -46.41
N PHE A 785 -41.16 -21.71 -47.16
CA PHE A 785 -40.93 -21.49 -48.59
C PHE A 785 -42.20 -21.73 -49.40
N ARG A 786 -42.85 -22.87 -49.22
CA ARG A 786 -44.10 -23.22 -49.90
C ARG A 786 -45.21 -22.19 -49.64
N ARG A 787 -45.36 -21.74 -48.38
CA ARG A 787 -46.34 -20.70 -48.05
C ARG A 787 -46.02 -19.36 -48.71
N ALA A 788 -44.75 -18.98 -48.82
CA ALA A 788 -44.35 -17.76 -49.50
C ALA A 788 -44.56 -17.84 -51.02
N GLU A 789 -44.36 -19.02 -51.63
CA GLU A 789 -44.66 -19.29 -53.04
C GLU A 789 -46.17 -19.22 -53.33
N GLU A 790 -46.99 -19.86 -52.49
CA GLU A 790 -48.46 -19.76 -52.57
C GLU A 790 -48.96 -18.31 -52.39
N GLU A 791 -48.35 -17.53 -51.47
CA GLU A 791 -48.62 -16.09 -51.30
C GLU A 791 -48.21 -15.27 -52.54
N LEU A 792 -47.08 -15.59 -53.18
CA LEU A 792 -46.61 -14.92 -54.41
C LEU A 792 -47.53 -15.22 -55.61
N ASP A 793 -47.90 -16.47 -55.81
CA ASP A 793 -48.80 -16.88 -56.89
C ASP A 793 -50.19 -16.22 -56.75
N ALA A 794 -50.68 -16.11 -55.51
CA ALA A 794 -51.92 -15.39 -55.21
C ALA A 794 -51.79 -13.89 -55.47
N ALA A 795 -50.66 -13.27 -55.11
CA ALA A 795 -50.42 -11.84 -55.34
C ALA A 795 -50.27 -11.49 -56.83
N ILE A 796 -49.59 -12.34 -57.62
CA ILE A 796 -49.45 -12.17 -59.07
C ILE A 796 -50.81 -12.36 -59.76
N LYS A 797 -51.62 -13.35 -59.34
CA LYS A 797 -52.99 -13.49 -59.85
C LYS A 797 -53.86 -12.29 -59.52
N ALA A 798 -53.79 -11.79 -58.29
CA ALA A 798 -54.55 -10.62 -57.88
C ALA A 798 -54.11 -9.35 -58.63
N GLU A 799 -52.81 -9.17 -58.92
CA GLU A 799 -52.32 -8.08 -59.77
C GLU A 799 -52.80 -8.23 -61.22
N ALA A 800 -52.73 -9.43 -61.79
CA ALA A 800 -53.26 -9.70 -63.14
C ALA A 800 -54.78 -9.46 -63.20
N GLU A 801 -55.55 -9.89 -62.20
CA GLU A 801 -56.99 -9.61 -62.08
C GLU A 801 -57.27 -8.11 -61.90
N GLN A 802 -56.38 -7.38 -61.21
CA GLN A 802 -56.49 -5.94 -61.02
C GLN A 802 -56.08 -5.14 -62.27
N GLU A 803 -55.10 -5.61 -63.05
CA GLU A 803 -54.77 -5.11 -64.38
C GLU A 803 -55.91 -5.39 -65.36
N ASP A 804 -56.43 -6.62 -65.40
CA ASP A 804 -57.60 -6.99 -66.22
C ASP A 804 -58.84 -6.15 -65.83
N ALA A 805 -59.04 -5.88 -64.54
CA ALA A 805 -60.12 -5.02 -64.05
C ALA A 805 -59.86 -3.53 -64.33
N TRP A 806 -58.61 -3.06 -64.31
CA TRP A 806 -58.25 -1.70 -64.69
C TRP A 806 -58.39 -1.48 -66.19
N ASP A 807 -58.02 -2.47 -67.01
CA ASP A 807 -58.21 -2.47 -68.46
C ASP A 807 -59.71 -2.50 -68.79
N ALA A 808 -60.51 -3.34 -68.12
CA ALA A 808 -61.97 -3.33 -68.25
C ALA A 808 -62.61 -2.02 -67.75
N ALA A 809 -62.08 -1.41 -66.68
CA ALA A 809 -62.52 -0.11 -66.18
C ALA A 809 -62.15 1.02 -67.14
N GLY A 810 -60.95 0.96 -67.75
CA GLY A 810 -60.48 1.83 -68.82
C GLY A 810 -61.37 1.75 -70.04
N ASP A 811 -61.79 0.54 -70.43
CA ASP A 811 -62.76 0.31 -71.51
C ASP A 811 -64.15 0.91 -71.19
N THR A 812 -64.59 0.91 -69.93
CA THR A 812 -65.82 1.63 -69.53
C THR A 812 -65.67 3.15 -69.45
N ILE A 813 -64.46 3.68 -69.20
CA ILE A 813 -64.19 5.13 -69.22
C ILE A 813 -64.06 5.66 -70.67
N ILE A 814 -63.66 4.82 -71.63
CA ILE A 814 -63.69 5.16 -73.07
C ILE A 814 -65.12 5.40 -73.57
N HIS A 815 -66.15 4.85 -72.90
CA HIS A 815 -67.56 5.13 -73.22
C HIS A 815 -68.25 6.16 -72.30
N GLY A 816 -67.51 6.90 -71.47
CA GLY A 816 -68.08 7.95 -70.62
C GLY A 816 -67.06 8.94 -70.09
N ALA A 817 -66.76 9.97 -70.90
CA ALA A 817 -66.01 11.19 -70.59
C ALA A 817 -64.48 11.07 -70.39
N MET A 818 -63.75 11.19 -71.51
CA MET A 818 -62.34 11.58 -71.56
C MET A 818 -62.12 13.03 -71.05
N PRO A 819 -61.20 13.27 -70.10
CA PRO A 819 -60.68 14.60 -69.83
C PRO A 819 -59.22 14.70 -70.29
N GLY A 820 -59.03 15.15 -71.54
CA GLY A 820 -57.76 15.70 -72.01
C GLY A 820 -58.03 17.10 -72.58
N GLY A 821 -57.54 18.14 -71.92
CA GLY A 821 -57.65 19.50 -72.43
C GLY A 821 -57.01 20.54 -71.51
N PHE A 822 -55.85 21.04 -71.91
CA PHE A 822 -55.21 22.22 -71.32
C PHE A 822 -56.12 23.46 -71.40
N THR A 823 -56.33 24.18 -70.30
CA THR A 823 -55.87 25.58 -70.10
C THR A 823 -56.41 26.22 -68.81
N THR A 824 -55.51 27.01 -68.20
CA THR A 824 -55.69 28.16 -67.27
C THR A 824 -56.20 27.93 -65.84
N THR A 825 -55.31 28.29 -64.90
CA THR A 825 -55.50 28.64 -63.47
C THR A 825 -56.55 29.76 -63.27
N PRO A 826 -56.99 30.16 -62.04
CA PRO A 826 -56.43 29.87 -60.71
C PRO A 826 -57.47 29.65 -59.57
N THR A 827 -56.91 29.50 -58.35
CA THR A 827 -57.44 29.87 -57.02
C THR A 827 -58.21 28.88 -56.13
N ALA A 828 -57.53 28.62 -55.01
CA ALA A 828 -57.98 28.76 -53.62
C ALA A 828 -58.47 27.52 -52.85
N ALA A 829 -57.83 27.39 -51.68
CA ALA A 829 -58.35 26.90 -50.40
C ALA A 829 -58.21 25.40 -50.06
N THR A 830 -57.09 25.12 -49.38
CA THR A 830 -57.02 24.50 -48.04
C THR A 830 -57.84 23.24 -47.72
N ALA A 831 -57.07 22.18 -47.46
CA ALA A 831 -56.98 21.49 -46.16
C ALA A 831 -57.75 20.17 -45.91
N HIS A 832 -56.95 19.21 -45.41
CA HIS A 832 -57.22 18.08 -44.52
C HIS A 832 -58.08 16.90 -45.02
N HIS A 833 -57.45 15.75 -45.31
CA HIS A 833 -57.09 14.64 -44.39
C HIS A 833 -58.26 13.74 -43.95
N HIS A 834 -58.27 12.54 -44.54
CA HIS A 834 -58.48 11.22 -43.93
C HIS A 834 -59.38 11.04 -42.71
N HIS A 835 -60.43 10.23 -42.90
CA HIS A 835 -60.72 8.99 -42.15
C HIS A 835 -61.94 8.31 -42.82
N HIS A 836 -62.22 7.00 -42.80
CA HIS A 836 -61.55 5.75 -42.44
C HIS A 836 -62.67 4.69 -42.50
N HIS A 837 -62.31 3.43 -42.83
CA HIS A 837 -63.02 2.21 -42.38
C HIS A 837 -64.45 1.97 -42.94
N ASN A 838 -64.94 0.75 -43.13
CA ASN A 838 -64.54 -0.60 -42.77
C ASN A 838 -65.37 -1.54 -43.68
N ASN A 839 -64.77 -2.53 -44.34
CA ASN A 839 -64.70 -3.94 -43.93
C ASN A 839 -65.99 -4.79 -44.01
N LYS A 840 -65.72 -6.06 -44.35
CA LYS A 840 -66.45 -7.32 -44.03
C LYS A 840 -67.56 -7.74 -44.99
N THR A 841 -67.31 -8.73 -45.85
CA THR A 841 -67.24 -10.21 -45.68
C THR A 841 -68.60 -10.90 -45.77
N THR A 842 -68.65 -11.84 -46.73
CA THR A 842 -69.30 -13.18 -46.69
C THR A 842 -70.80 -13.28 -46.47
N GLU A 843 -71.52 -13.91 -47.40
CA GLU A 843 -71.96 -15.31 -47.27
C GLU A 843 -72.69 -15.81 -48.53
N ALA A 844 -72.71 -17.14 -48.67
CA ALA A 844 -73.15 -17.93 -49.81
C ALA A 844 -74.67 -18.19 -49.84
N GLY A 845 -75.21 -18.61 -50.99
CA GLY A 845 -76.53 -19.27 -51.04
C GLY A 845 -77.23 -19.36 -52.40
N ALA A 846 -76.89 -20.40 -53.16
CA ALA A 846 -77.71 -21.23 -54.07
C ALA A 846 -78.96 -20.67 -54.81
N ALA A 847 -79.00 -20.83 -56.15
CA ALA A 847 -80.02 -21.60 -56.90
C ALA A 847 -79.73 -21.61 -58.42
N ALA A 848 -79.88 -22.77 -59.06
CA ALA A 848 -79.74 -23.06 -60.50
C ALA A 848 -81.14 -23.20 -61.18
N PRO A 849 -81.31 -23.66 -62.44
CA PRO A 849 -80.82 -23.28 -63.81
C PRO A 849 -82.04 -23.16 -64.81
N PRO A 850 -82.07 -23.46 -66.15
CA PRO A 850 -81.16 -23.38 -67.33
C PRO A 850 -81.82 -22.58 -68.55
N PRO A 851 -81.73 -22.96 -69.86
CA PRO A 851 -80.93 -22.37 -70.97
C PRO A 851 -81.85 -21.88 -72.17
N PRO A 852 -81.55 -21.90 -73.51
CA PRO A 852 -80.32 -21.92 -74.33
C PRO A 852 -80.29 -20.94 -75.57
N ALA A 853 -79.15 -20.93 -76.29
CA ALA A 853 -79.01 -20.99 -77.77
C ALA A 853 -79.12 -19.76 -78.72
N ARG A 854 -78.10 -19.74 -79.63
CA ARG A 854 -78.01 -19.29 -81.05
C ARG A 854 -77.68 -17.80 -81.31
N ARG A 855 -76.48 -17.45 -81.81
CA ARG A 855 -75.81 -17.61 -83.14
C ARG A 855 -76.34 -16.67 -84.25
N HIS A 856 -75.61 -15.58 -84.51
CA HIS A 856 -75.13 -15.06 -85.82
C HIS A 856 -74.38 -13.74 -85.53
N GLN A 857 -73.05 -13.64 -85.68
CA GLN A 857 -72.31 -13.25 -86.92
C GLN A 857 -72.98 -12.04 -87.60
N THR A 858 -72.34 -10.87 -87.74
CA THR A 858 -71.04 -10.64 -88.40
C THR A 858 -70.44 -9.28 -88.07
N GLU A 859 -69.10 -9.27 -87.96
CA GLU A 859 -68.16 -8.30 -88.55
C GLU A 859 -68.22 -6.81 -88.15
N ASP A 860 -67.16 -6.34 -87.48
CA ASP A 860 -66.09 -5.62 -88.19
C ASP A 860 -64.83 -5.48 -87.32
N ALA A 861 -63.69 -5.81 -87.93
CA ALA A 861 -62.36 -5.57 -87.39
C ALA A 861 -61.92 -4.11 -87.68
N PRO A 862 -60.88 -3.61 -86.99
CA PRO A 862 -59.53 -3.89 -87.47
C PRO A 862 -58.55 -4.35 -86.39
N MET A 863 -57.53 -5.06 -86.88
CA MET A 863 -56.49 -5.83 -86.19
C MET A 863 -55.59 -5.03 -85.24
N SER A 864 -55.13 -5.67 -84.15
CA SER A 864 -54.05 -5.18 -83.27
C SER A 864 -53.08 -6.32 -82.87
N LEU A 865 -51.81 -5.96 -82.70
CA LEU A 865 -50.56 -6.75 -82.83
C LEU A 865 -50.26 -7.87 -81.79
N PHE A 866 -51.27 -8.41 -81.10
CA PHE A 866 -51.06 -9.49 -80.10
C PHE A 866 -51.60 -10.88 -80.52
N ASP A 867 -52.28 -10.98 -81.66
CA ASP A 867 -52.82 -12.24 -82.20
C ASP A 867 -51.78 -13.19 -82.83
N LEU A 868 -50.50 -12.82 -82.85
CA LEU A 868 -49.44 -13.68 -83.39
C LEU A 868 -48.82 -14.65 -82.36
N SER A 869 -49.20 -14.59 -81.08
CA SER A 869 -48.65 -15.47 -80.04
C SER A 869 -49.51 -16.69 -79.68
N ARG A 870 -50.77 -16.74 -80.16
CA ARG A 870 -51.71 -17.84 -79.89
C ARG A 870 -51.70 -18.96 -80.94
N ALA A 871 -51.03 -18.75 -82.08
CA ALA A 871 -50.96 -19.73 -83.17
C ALA A 871 -49.83 -20.79 -83.02
N SER A 872 -49.00 -20.72 -81.97
CA SER A 872 -47.86 -21.64 -81.75
C SER A 872 -48.09 -22.71 -80.68
N VAL A 873 -49.28 -22.78 -80.06
CA VAL A 873 -49.56 -23.69 -78.94
C VAL A 873 -50.38 -24.94 -79.34
N LEU A 874 -50.74 -25.12 -80.61
CA LEU A 874 -51.48 -26.31 -81.09
C LEU A 874 -50.74 -27.12 -82.16
N SER A 875 -49.42 -27.33 -82.00
CA SER A 875 -48.65 -28.28 -82.84
C SER A 875 -47.65 -29.16 -82.08
N ALA A 876 -47.93 -29.51 -80.82
CA ALA A 876 -47.11 -30.46 -80.06
C ALA A 876 -47.93 -31.64 -79.50
N GLN A 877 -48.70 -32.28 -80.38
CA GLN A 877 -49.15 -33.67 -80.19
C GLN A 877 -49.07 -34.41 -81.52
N ARG A 878 -47.86 -34.83 -81.92
CA ARG A 878 -47.64 -36.09 -82.65
C ARG A 878 -46.15 -36.34 -82.91
N ASN A 879 -45.80 -37.62 -82.77
CA ASN A 879 -44.66 -38.32 -83.37
C ASN A 879 -43.35 -38.32 -82.58
N LEU A 880 -43.31 -39.27 -81.64
CA LEU A 880 -42.24 -40.26 -81.56
C LEU A 880 -41.81 -40.71 -82.97
N THR A 881 -40.56 -40.47 -83.36
CA THR A 881 -39.70 -41.34 -84.18
C THR A 881 -38.36 -40.64 -84.45
N ALA A 882 -37.32 -41.45 -84.62
CA ALA A 882 -36.01 -41.16 -85.20
C ALA A 882 -34.91 -40.63 -84.26
N LEU A 883 -34.23 -41.63 -83.68
CA LEU A 883 -32.79 -41.66 -83.45
C LEU A 883 -31.99 -41.32 -84.72
N SER A 884 -30.69 -41.05 -84.52
CA SER A 884 -29.63 -40.76 -85.50
C SER A 884 -29.60 -39.29 -85.92
N SER A 885 -28.47 -38.58 -85.89
CA SER A 885 -27.07 -38.96 -86.00
C SER A 885 -26.26 -38.05 -85.06
N LEU A 886 -25.22 -38.54 -84.37
CA LEU A 886 -23.85 -38.60 -84.93
C LEU A 886 -23.52 -37.26 -85.66
N GLN A 887 -22.47 -36.52 -85.36
CA GLN A 887 -21.17 -36.86 -84.81
C GLN A 887 -20.32 -35.57 -84.93
N ARG A 888 -19.14 -35.59 -84.29
CA ARG A 888 -17.95 -34.76 -84.54
C ARG A 888 -17.94 -33.39 -83.86
N SER A 889 -17.14 -33.20 -82.79
CA SER A 889 -15.66 -33.01 -82.77
C SER A 889 -15.25 -31.75 -83.54
N ALA A 890 -14.38 -30.84 -83.12
CA ALA A 890 -13.29 -30.75 -82.15
C ALA A 890 -12.99 -29.22 -82.06
N ALA A 891 -12.66 -28.63 -80.90
CA ALA A 891 -11.30 -28.16 -80.51
C ALA A 891 -10.41 -27.56 -81.64
N PRO A 892 -9.46 -26.64 -81.38
CA PRO A 892 -9.16 -25.83 -80.17
C PRO A 892 -8.80 -24.34 -80.46
N ALA A 893 -8.41 -23.65 -79.38
CA ALA A 893 -7.78 -22.33 -79.13
C ALA A 893 -6.60 -21.93 -80.10
N PRO A 894 -5.84 -20.78 -79.97
CA PRO A 894 -5.65 -19.95 -78.77
C PRO A 894 -5.38 -18.41 -78.91
N ALA A 895 -5.42 -17.78 -77.72
CA ALA A 895 -4.69 -16.63 -77.15
C ALA A 895 -3.80 -15.70 -78.01
N ARG A 896 -3.86 -14.38 -77.72
CA ARG A 896 -2.78 -13.60 -77.05
C ARG A 896 -3.12 -12.10 -76.90
N ALA A 897 -2.83 -11.57 -75.69
CA ALA A 897 -2.18 -10.28 -75.33
C ALA A 897 -2.81 -8.94 -75.87
N SER A 898 -2.79 -7.77 -75.23
CA SER A 898 -2.09 -7.17 -74.08
C SER A 898 -2.47 -5.67 -74.01
N LEU A 899 -2.49 -5.05 -72.80
CA LEU A 899 -2.21 -3.62 -72.46
C LEU A 899 -3.02 -2.50 -73.19
N ASP A 900 -3.27 -1.28 -72.68
CA ASP A 900 -3.19 -0.54 -71.41
C ASP A 900 -3.84 0.85 -71.67
N GLN A 901 -4.15 1.62 -70.61
CA GLN A 901 -4.36 3.08 -70.53
C GLN A 901 -5.62 3.83 -71.06
N SER A 902 -6.51 4.15 -70.10
CA SER A 902 -6.76 5.48 -69.50
C SER A 902 -7.31 6.72 -70.31
N VAL A 903 -8.50 7.16 -69.85
CA VAL A 903 -9.08 8.52 -69.62
C VAL A 903 -9.69 9.42 -70.74
N THR A 904 -10.88 9.93 -70.38
CA THR A 904 -11.61 11.18 -70.76
C THR A 904 -12.58 11.23 -71.96
N SER A 905 -13.87 11.06 -71.63
CA SER A 905 -15.04 11.94 -71.89
C SER A 905 -15.07 12.91 -73.09
N ASN A 906 -15.97 12.67 -74.05
CA ASN A 906 -17.23 13.39 -74.36
C ASN A 906 -17.57 13.29 -75.86
N SER A 907 -18.75 12.76 -76.19
CA SER A 907 -19.36 12.89 -77.51
C SER A 907 -20.89 12.81 -77.42
N ASP A 908 -21.56 13.89 -77.83
CA ASP A 908 -22.99 13.98 -78.12
C ASP A 908 -23.30 13.50 -79.55
N GLY A 909 -24.51 12.94 -79.73
CA GLY A 909 -25.26 12.77 -81.00
C GLY A 909 -24.77 11.66 -81.93
N GLU A 910 -25.59 10.83 -82.59
CA GLU A 910 -27.04 10.76 -82.75
C GLU A 910 -27.35 9.42 -83.46
N ASP A 911 -28.53 8.86 -83.16
CA ASP A 911 -29.43 8.11 -84.05
C ASP A 911 -29.26 6.59 -84.37
N SER A 912 -30.39 5.90 -84.16
CA SER A 912 -30.88 4.61 -84.70
C SER A 912 -30.00 3.35 -84.55
N GLY A 913 -30.46 2.17 -84.15
CA GLY A 913 -31.79 1.61 -83.98
C GLY A 913 -31.68 0.10 -84.19
N GLN A 914 -31.56 -0.69 -83.11
CA GLN A 914 -31.93 -2.12 -82.99
C GLN A 914 -31.48 -2.68 -81.62
N PRO A 915 -32.40 -2.90 -80.65
CA PRO A 915 -32.03 -3.47 -79.37
C PRO A 915 -31.81 -4.99 -79.47
N LYS A 916 -30.57 -5.40 -79.22
CA LYS A 916 -30.20 -6.79 -78.92
C LYS A 916 -31.04 -7.26 -77.73
N ARG A 917 -31.85 -8.28 -77.99
CA ARG A 917 -32.74 -8.97 -77.06
C ARG A 917 -31.89 -9.61 -75.95
N ALA A 918 -31.75 -8.92 -74.83
CA ALA A 918 -31.16 -9.46 -73.62
C ALA A 918 -32.05 -10.59 -73.08
N GLN A 919 -31.50 -11.80 -73.04
CA GLN A 919 -32.13 -12.99 -72.46
C GLN A 919 -32.51 -12.72 -71.00
N ARG A 920 -33.77 -12.98 -70.64
CA ARG A 920 -34.29 -12.77 -69.29
C ARG A 920 -33.72 -13.86 -68.36
N LYS A 921 -33.21 -13.45 -67.20
CA LYS A 921 -32.67 -14.32 -66.12
C LYS A 921 -33.62 -15.44 -65.66
N ARG A 922 -34.90 -15.37 -66.00
CA ARG A 922 -35.89 -16.44 -65.79
C ARG A 922 -35.49 -17.75 -66.50
N ASP A 923 -34.90 -17.67 -67.69
CA ASP A 923 -34.54 -18.87 -68.47
C ASP A 923 -33.19 -19.48 -68.01
N GLN A 924 -32.30 -18.68 -67.41
CA GLN A 924 -31.06 -19.19 -66.80
C GLN A 924 -31.31 -19.88 -65.44
N LEU A 925 -32.28 -19.42 -64.65
CA LEU A 925 -32.65 -20.07 -63.39
C LEU A 925 -33.44 -21.36 -63.60
N ARG A 926 -34.22 -21.43 -64.69
CA ARG A 926 -34.94 -22.66 -65.07
C ARG A 926 -34.01 -23.73 -65.65
N GLU A 927 -32.95 -23.37 -66.37
CA GLU A 927 -31.90 -24.30 -66.82
C GLU A 927 -30.95 -24.73 -65.69
N ALA A 928 -30.61 -23.85 -64.73
CA ALA A 928 -29.74 -24.22 -63.61
C ALA A 928 -30.43 -25.13 -62.57
N ALA A 929 -31.74 -25.00 -62.37
CA ALA A 929 -32.51 -25.85 -61.44
C ALA A 929 -32.88 -27.22 -62.03
N LEU A 930 -32.89 -27.38 -63.36
CA LEU A 930 -33.12 -28.66 -64.03
C LEU A 930 -31.81 -29.40 -64.37
N GLY A 931 -30.66 -28.71 -64.33
CA GLY A 931 -29.34 -29.27 -64.65
C GLY A 931 -28.61 -30.02 -63.52
N SER A 932 -29.14 -30.07 -62.28
CA SER A 932 -28.44 -30.68 -61.14
C SER A 932 -29.22 -31.78 -60.39
N LEU A 933 -30.43 -32.15 -60.84
CA LEU A 933 -31.27 -33.15 -60.17
C LEU A 933 -31.49 -34.45 -60.96
N VAL A 934 -30.75 -34.68 -62.05
CA VAL A 934 -30.82 -35.91 -62.85
C VAL A 934 -29.46 -36.64 -62.91
N SER A 935 -28.67 -36.56 -61.84
CA SER A 935 -27.53 -37.45 -61.64
C SER A 935 -27.43 -37.86 -60.18
N GLY A 936 -27.91 -39.08 -59.91
CA GLY A 936 -27.53 -39.88 -58.76
C GLY A 936 -28.31 -39.66 -57.47
N VAL A 937 -29.49 -40.28 -57.34
CA VAL A 937 -29.88 -41.11 -56.17
C VAL A 937 -31.03 -42.02 -56.64
N GLY A 938 -30.67 -43.18 -57.18
CA GLY A 938 -31.50 -44.38 -57.16
C GLY A 938 -30.80 -45.37 -56.24
N TRP A 939 -31.57 -46.11 -55.45
CA TRP A 939 -31.18 -46.99 -54.35
C TRP A 939 -31.00 -46.28 -53.00
N LEU A 940 -31.94 -46.53 -52.08
CA LEU A 940 -31.67 -47.12 -50.75
C LEU A 940 -32.88 -46.90 -49.80
N ILE A 941 -33.87 -47.78 -49.79
CA ILE A 941 -34.66 -48.09 -48.57
C ILE A 941 -35.08 -49.58 -48.59
N SER A 942 -34.75 -50.27 -47.48
CA SER A 942 -35.26 -51.54 -46.95
C SER A 942 -34.64 -52.88 -47.37
N ALA A 943 -33.60 -53.31 -46.63
CA ALA A 943 -33.35 -54.73 -46.34
C ALA A 943 -32.76 -54.88 -44.90
N PRO A 944 -33.24 -55.84 -44.09
CA PRO A 944 -32.79 -56.05 -42.70
C PRO A 944 -31.45 -56.80 -42.59
N ALA A 945 -30.68 -56.51 -41.53
CA ALA A 945 -29.34 -57.06 -41.28
C ALA A 945 -29.36 -58.50 -40.68
N PRO A 946 -28.34 -59.34 -40.96
CA PRO A 946 -28.22 -60.69 -40.41
C PRO A 946 -27.49 -60.72 -39.05
N PRO A 947 -27.66 -61.78 -38.23
CA PRO A 947 -27.06 -61.90 -36.91
C PRO A 947 -25.59 -62.37 -36.95
N PRO A 948 -24.80 -62.16 -35.88
CA PRO A 948 -23.38 -62.51 -35.85
C PRO A 948 -23.15 -63.94 -35.34
N GLU A 949 -22.37 -64.73 -36.08
CA GLU A 949 -21.75 -65.97 -35.59
C GLU A 949 -20.27 -65.73 -35.24
N ARG A 950 -19.86 -66.36 -34.13
CA ARG A 950 -18.49 -66.36 -33.56
C ARG A 950 -17.70 -67.60 -34.00
N ARG A 951 -16.37 -67.45 -33.89
CA ARG A 951 -15.26 -68.43 -33.80
C ARG A 951 -14.55 -68.69 -35.13
N GLU A 952 -13.23 -68.69 -35.20
CA GLU A 952 -12.19 -68.91 -34.15
C GLU A 952 -11.25 -67.73 -33.91
#